data_AF-A0A0W0VXF0-F1
#
_entry.id   AF-A0A0W0VXF0-F1
#
_cell.length_a   1.000
_cell.length_b   1.000
_cell.length_c   1.000
_cell.angle_alpha   90.00
_cell.angle_beta   90.00
_cell.angle_gamma   90.00
#
_symmetry.space_group_name_H-M   'P 1'
#
loop_
_entity.id
_entity.type
_entity.pdbx_description
1 polymer ?
#
loop_
_entity_poly.entity_id
_entity_poly.type
_entity_poly.pdbx_seq_one_letter_code
_entity_poly.pdbx_strand_id
1 'polypeptide(L)'
;MLHSAWQPEVDLLETLMQKKSSNNVQRLIVFFYMVILCAPLIVVSTQAKLFDSFSVNENTKPVARPSQRVKGFFNREWQSFGEQFFLQKLGGLRSFLILSYNEAMHHLFRINPQKNYLRAAQFGYYPMDTIVRLNNDVIHYEAFRPHYQRAARRLHVLQNLFDHYGVKLLVVLAPSKVQVYPEYVASYLIAPPDIIRNKVLNYGDVLAENGVNVLNIQRIFSEKKLNSAWPFFTDTSFHWSFWASCLVTNEILHKAEALTGQPFFDIDCSHVSYEKAKWQDRDIAEILNLFSKETIIGKAPFPIISPKSTPKSSREYKIAIVGDSFSEHIIYTLTKALPLLSWKPNWLTFYSYFQSRQIVLLNGKSKQTSFDRERVLPELLKKELVILEVYDANVVRDANGINNMEYGATWFLLNKLLPELNDGAMNPRNFLTSGWEAIGNNGWRTTSKSANFVIRTNQSGETTQLLLDIENRSTKEKGPHALTFSIDGQPIHSLNIHPGRQTLKLLVPNTMQSQLSDPLLTEITLSSNTQPLDLVLHHAQITGTGRKIANHQSPFHQEEPASQPINTIDLFSNESYENLDVEGLSAMESNGKENWCWGLGPETKIRFYVDPQLPDSARQLLLTFGFKNGMSPKQAVTVRLNGKDILYFPSQEINKQQQVDRRLKIVTQKGVNVLEFIYNDWNHRKQEFSNTGDPRQLAVAFMNLSLQGANNETLTKN
;
A
#
# COMPACT_ATOMS: atom_id res chain seq x y z
N MET A 1 -46.85 -9.84 11.18
CA MET A 1 -47.04 -9.28 12.54
C MET A 1 -46.43 -7.89 12.73
N LEU A 2 -45.36 -7.49 12.02
CA LEU A 2 -44.84 -6.11 12.09
C LEU A 2 -45.59 -5.10 11.19
N HIS A 3 -46.35 -5.57 10.20
CA HIS A 3 -47.12 -4.69 9.32
C HIS A 3 -48.42 -4.15 9.96
N SER A 4 -48.98 -4.87 10.94
CA SER A 4 -50.24 -4.51 11.61
C SER A 4 -50.07 -3.55 12.79
N ALA A 5 -48.84 -3.25 13.20
CA ALA A 5 -48.55 -2.35 14.32
C ALA A 5 -48.46 -0.86 13.90
N TRP A 6 -48.36 -0.59 12.59
CA TRP A 6 -48.18 0.77 12.05
C TRP A 6 -49.43 1.34 11.37
N GLN A 7 -50.44 0.51 11.10
CA GLN A 7 -51.69 0.93 10.46
C GLN A 7 -52.48 1.99 11.25
N PRO A 8 -52.56 1.95 12.60
CA PRO A 8 -53.29 2.96 13.36
C PRO A 8 -52.68 4.37 13.27
N GLU A 9 -51.35 4.48 13.11
CA GLU A 9 -50.66 5.78 13.00
C GLU A 9 -50.78 6.38 11.59
N VAL A 10 -50.79 5.53 10.57
CA VAL A 10 -51.03 5.94 9.18
C VAL A 10 -52.49 6.38 9.00
N ASP A 11 -53.45 5.65 9.58
CA ASP A 11 -54.87 6.03 9.54
C ASP A 11 -55.12 7.33 10.34
N LEU A 12 -54.41 7.57 11.45
CA LEU A 12 -54.49 8.83 12.20
C LEU A 12 -53.93 10.01 11.39
N LEU A 13 -52.83 9.82 10.66
CA LEU A 13 -52.25 10.83 9.76
C LEU A 13 -53.15 11.10 8.54
N GLU A 14 -53.72 10.08 7.92
CA GLU A 14 -54.67 10.25 6.81
C GLU A 14 -55.96 10.93 7.27
N THR A 15 -56.46 10.60 8.47
CA THR A 15 -57.65 11.25 9.06
C THR A 15 -57.38 12.72 9.42
N LEU A 16 -56.16 13.04 9.89
CA LEU A 16 -55.72 14.42 10.13
C LEU A 16 -55.52 15.21 8.82
N MET A 17 -55.16 14.55 7.72
CA MET A 17 -55.00 15.19 6.41
C MET A 17 -56.32 15.36 5.63
N GLN A 18 -57.29 14.45 5.76
CA GLN A 18 -58.61 14.57 5.11
C GLN A 18 -59.56 15.57 5.79
N LYS A 19 -59.33 15.89 7.06
CA LYS A 19 -60.16 16.84 7.80
C LYS A 19 -59.78 18.29 7.45
N LYS A 20 -60.19 18.75 6.27
CA LYS A 20 -60.14 20.15 5.74
C LYS A 20 -59.20 21.02 6.59
N SER A 21 -57.89 20.72 6.52
CA SER A 21 -56.87 21.35 7.36
C SER A 21 -57.09 22.85 7.24
N SER A 22 -57.57 23.47 8.32
CA SER A 22 -57.81 24.91 8.32
C SER A 22 -56.55 25.59 7.80
N ASN A 23 -56.66 26.62 6.97
CA ASN A 23 -55.53 27.37 6.41
C ASN A 23 -54.45 27.69 7.47
N ASN A 24 -54.81 27.70 8.76
CA ASN A 24 -53.93 27.89 9.89
C ASN A 24 -52.92 26.75 10.13
N VAL A 25 -53.26 25.46 9.91
CA VAL A 25 -52.32 24.34 10.10
C VAL A 25 -51.26 24.32 9.00
N GLN A 26 -51.65 24.52 7.75
CA GLN A 26 -50.71 24.67 6.63
C GLN A 26 -49.81 25.91 6.81
N ARG A 27 -50.38 27.05 7.23
CA ARG A 27 -49.59 28.25 7.56
C ARG A 27 -48.61 28.01 8.70
N LEU A 28 -49.00 27.25 9.73
CA LEU A 28 -48.13 26.90 10.85
C LEU A 28 -46.97 25.98 10.39
N ILE A 29 -47.25 24.98 9.56
CA ILE A 29 -46.23 24.09 8.99
C ILE A 29 -45.25 24.89 8.13
N VAL A 30 -45.75 25.73 7.22
CA VAL A 30 -44.91 26.59 6.37
C VAL A 30 -44.08 27.56 7.21
N PHE A 31 -44.68 28.16 8.24
CA PHE A 31 -43.96 29.02 9.18
C PHE A 31 -42.84 28.24 9.91
N PHE A 32 -43.11 27.02 10.38
CA PHE A 32 -42.10 26.20 11.04
C PHE A 32 -40.97 25.81 10.10
N TYR A 33 -41.28 25.44 8.85
CA TYR A 33 -40.28 25.22 7.80
C TYR A 33 -39.45 26.47 7.51
N MET A 34 -40.09 27.64 7.41
CA MET A 34 -39.37 28.91 7.20
C MET A 34 -38.49 29.26 8.40
N VAL A 35 -38.93 29.00 9.64
CA VAL A 35 -38.11 29.18 10.84
C VAL A 35 -36.93 28.22 10.82
N ILE A 36 -37.12 26.94 10.48
CA ILE A 36 -36.02 25.97 10.37
C ILE A 36 -35.04 26.38 9.26
N LEU A 37 -35.54 26.82 8.10
CA LEU A 37 -34.70 27.26 6.96
C LEU A 37 -33.95 28.56 7.26
N CYS A 38 -34.54 29.48 8.03
CA CYS A 38 -33.94 30.76 8.40
C CYS A 38 -33.10 30.71 9.68
N ALA A 39 -33.31 29.71 10.55
CA ALA A 39 -32.56 29.55 11.80
C ALA A 39 -31.05 29.56 11.59
N PRO A 40 -30.47 28.89 10.56
CA PRO A 40 -29.06 29.02 10.19
C PRO A 40 -28.58 30.46 9.99
N LEU A 41 -29.38 31.31 9.33
CA LEU A 41 -29.02 32.71 9.05
C LEU A 41 -29.09 33.58 10.31
N ILE A 42 -30.07 33.32 11.17
CA ILE A 42 -30.19 33.99 12.47
C ILE A 42 -29.02 33.59 13.36
N VAL A 43 -28.69 32.30 13.39
CA VAL A 43 -27.55 31.74 14.12
C VAL A 43 -26.23 32.35 13.64
N VAL A 44 -25.98 32.39 12.33
CA VAL A 44 -24.75 32.98 11.77
C VAL A 44 -24.63 34.50 12.07
N SER A 45 -25.75 35.22 12.13
CA SER A 45 -25.74 36.68 12.38
C SER A 45 -25.66 37.07 13.87
N THR A 46 -26.05 36.18 14.79
CA THR A 46 -26.17 36.50 16.22
C THR A 46 -25.07 35.90 17.11
N GLN A 47 -24.28 34.93 16.61
CA GLN A 47 -23.52 34.02 17.49
C GLN A 47 -22.01 34.22 17.60
N ALA A 48 -21.42 35.21 16.94
CA ALA A 48 -19.96 35.33 16.86
C ALA A 48 -19.27 35.86 18.14
N LYS A 49 -19.76 35.56 19.36
CA LYS A 49 -19.05 35.88 20.62
C LYS A 49 -19.24 34.85 21.73
N LEU A 50 -20.44 34.29 21.87
CA LEU A 50 -20.76 33.34 22.96
C LEU A 50 -19.99 32.03 22.84
N PHE A 51 -19.68 31.60 21.62
CA PHE A 51 -19.04 30.30 21.36
C PHE A 51 -17.59 30.41 20.87
N ASP A 52 -17.03 31.63 20.75
CA ASP A 52 -15.71 31.86 20.15
C ASP A 52 -14.56 31.19 20.91
N SER A 53 -14.78 30.83 22.18
CA SER A 53 -13.81 30.10 23.00
C SER A 53 -13.72 28.61 22.64
N PHE A 54 -14.66 28.06 21.87
CA PHE A 54 -14.67 26.66 21.47
C PHE A 54 -13.97 26.44 20.13
N SER A 55 -12.98 25.57 20.14
CA SER A 55 -12.28 25.10 18.94
C SER A 55 -12.26 23.59 18.90
N VAL A 56 -12.35 23.02 17.70
CA VAL A 56 -12.12 21.60 17.44
C VAL A 56 -10.80 21.41 16.71
N ASN A 57 -10.12 20.31 17.00
CA ASN A 57 -8.97 19.86 16.25
C ASN A 57 -9.45 19.12 15.00
N GLU A 58 -9.38 19.78 13.86
CA GLU A 58 -9.76 19.23 12.57
C GLU A 58 -8.75 19.60 11.49
N ASN A 59 -8.54 18.69 10.54
CA ASN A 59 -7.72 18.96 9.36
C ASN A 59 -8.64 19.29 8.17
N THR A 60 -9.36 20.40 8.24
CA THR A 60 -10.19 20.86 7.11
C THR A 60 -9.35 21.72 6.18
N LYS A 61 -9.17 21.28 4.93
CA LYS A 61 -8.60 22.12 3.88
C LYS A 61 -9.65 23.15 3.46
N PRO A 62 -9.30 24.44 3.32
CA PRO A 62 -10.21 25.43 2.76
C PRO A 62 -10.63 24.98 1.35
N VAL A 63 -11.92 24.96 1.07
CA VAL A 63 -12.41 24.71 -0.29
C VAL A 63 -12.30 26.01 -1.08
N ALA A 64 -11.57 25.97 -2.19
CA ALA A 64 -11.43 27.11 -3.08
C ALA A 64 -12.80 27.50 -3.65
N ARG A 65 -13.06 28.80 -3.73
CA ARG A 65 -14.27 29.32 -4.38
C ARG A 65 -14.28 28.91 -5.86
N PRO A 66 -15.36 28.30 -6.38
CA PRO A 66 -15.45 27.96 -7.80
C PRO A 66 -15.25 29.21 -8.68
N SER A 67 -14.35 29.13 -9.66
CA SER A 67 -14.02 30.27 -10.53
C SER A 67 -15.13 30.59 -11.52
N GLN A 68 -15.98 29.61 -11.86
CA GLN A 68 -17.07 29.74 -12.83
C GLN A 68 -18.43 29.57 -12.15
N ARG A 69 -19.29 30.60 -12.22
CA ARG A 69 -20.61 30.61 -11.55
C ARG A 69 -21.57 29.54 -12.09
N VAL A 70 -21.79 29.51 -13.41
CA VAL A 70 -22.80 28.62 -14.02
C VAL A 70 -22.29 27.19 -14.10
N LYS A 71 -21.09 26.97 -14.66
CA LYS A 71 -20.50 25.64 -14.79
C LYS A 71 -20.30 24.96 -13.43
N GLY A 72 -19.76 25.70 -12.45
CA GLY A 72 -19.59 25.19 -11.10
C GLY A 72 -20.92 24.83 -10.42
N PHE A 73 -22.04 25.46 -10.79
CA PHE A 73 -23.34 25.17 -10.17
C PHE A 73 -23.87 23.83 -10.66
N PHE A 74 -23.84 23.59 -11.97
CA PHE A 74 -24.22 22.31 -12.56
C PHE A 74 -23.27 21.18 -12.17
N ASN A 75 -21.98 21.48 -11.95
CA ASN A 75 -20.99 20.53 -11.46
C ASN A 75 -21.04 20.29 -9.93
N ARG A 76 -21.99 20.91 -9.21
CA ARG A 76 -22.10 20.85 -7.73
C ARG A 76 -20.91 21.43 -6.94
N GLU A 77 -19.99 22.12 -7.59
CA GLU A 77 -18.83 22.78 -6.95
C GLU A 77 -19.29 23.89 -5.98
N TRP A 78 -20.38 24.61 -6.29
CA TRP A 78 -20.95 25.61 -5.39
C TRP A 78 -21.64 25.02 -4.17
N GLN A 79 -22.14 23.78 -4.26
CA GLN A 79 -22.73 23.10 -3.11
C GLN A 79 -21.65 22.77 -2.09
N SER A 80 -20.58 22.08 -2.51
CA SER A 80 -19.46 21.74 -1.62
C SER A 80 -18.78 22.99 -1.04
N PHE A 81 -18.60 24.03 -1.86
CA PHE A 81 -18.11 25.33 -1.36
C PHE A 81 -19.09 25.97 -0.37
N GLY A 82 -20.40 25.98 -0.67
CA GLY A 82 -21.42 26.56 0.19
C GLY A 82 -21.53 25.85 1.53
N GLU A 83 -21.50 24.52 1.55
CA GLU A 83 -21.47 23.69 2.76
C GLU A 83 -20.24 24.02 3.61
N GLN A 84 -19.05 24.02 3.01
CA GLN A 84 -17.81 24.30 3.73
C GLN A 84 -17.73 25.75 4.22
N PHE A 85 -18.15 26.70 3.40
CA PHE A 85 -18.24 28.10 3.78
C PHE A 85 -19.23 28.30 4.94
N PHE A 86 -20.41 27.68 4.86
CA PHE A 86 -21.42 27.73 5.91
C PHE A 86 -20.89 27.13 7.22
N LEU A 87 -20.28 25.94 7.15
CA LEU A 87 -19.66 25.29 8.31
C LEU A 87 -18.53 26.14 8.92
N GLN A 88 -17.70 26.78 8.10
CA GLN A 88 -16.67 27.73 8.57
C GLN A 88 -17.28 28.96 9.24
N LYS A 89 -18.41 29.47 8.73
CA LYS A 89 -19.10 30.65 9.28
C LYS A 89 -19.87 30.38 10.57
N LEU A 90 -20.25 29.13 10.84
CA LEU A 90 -20.78 28.74 12.15
C LEU A 90 -19.74 28.88 13.27
N GLY A 91 -18.44 28.91 12.94
CA GLY A 91 -17.35 29.20 13.87
C GLY A 91 -17.45 28.40 15.18
N GLY A 92 -17.42 29.12 16.30
CA GLY A 92 -17.49 28.54 17.63
C GLY A 92 -18.73 27.69 17.91
N LEU A 93 -19.90 28.01 17.32
CA LEU A 93 -21.10 27.18 17.53
C LEU A 93 -20.91 25.79 16.95
N ARG A 94 -20.32 25.68 15.76
CA ARG A 94 -20.04 24.39 15.16
C ARG A 94 -19.11 23.58 16.06
N SER A 95 -18.05 24.21 16.59
CA SER A 95 -17.19 23.57 17.58
C SER A 95 -17.98 23.09 18.79
N PHE A 96 -18.82 23.94 19.38
CA PHE A 96 -19.66 23.58 20.52
C PHE A 96 -20.59 22.38 20.24
N LEU A 97 -21.24 22.35 19.07
CA LEU A 97 -22.13 21.25 18.69
C LEU A 97 -21.36 19.94 18.49
N ILE A 98 -20.19 20.00 17.87
CA ILE A 98 -19.30 18.82 17.71
C ILE A 98 -18.83 18.32 19.08
N LEU A 99 -18.32 19.21 19.94
CA LEU A 99 -17.88 18.88 21.29
C LEU A 99 -19.03 18.26 22.11
N SER A 100 -20.23 18.84 22.03
CA SER A 100 -21.42 18.35 22.73
C SER A 100 -21.85 16.97 22.25
N TYR A 101 -21.87 16.77 20.93
CA TYR A 101 -22.18 15.47 20.33
C TYR A 101 -21.15 14.42 20.74
N ASN A 102 -19.85 14.71 20.61
CA ASN A 102 -18.80 13.77 20.97
C ASN A 102 -18.78 13.47 22.47
N GLU A 103 -19.01 14.46 23.34
CA GLU A 103 -19.14 14.26 24.78
C GLU A 103 -20.32 13.34 25.10
N ALA A 104 -21.49 13.56 24.49
CA ALA A 104 -22.65 12.70 24.67
C ALA A 104 -22.35 11.27 24.19
N MET A 105 -21.77 11.12 22.99
CA MET A 105 -21.38 9.81 22.45
C MET A 105 -20.35 9.10 23.34
N HIS A 106 -19.42 9.85 23.92
CA HIS A 106 -18.40 9.32 24.82
C HIS A 106 -18.98 8.74 26.11
N HIS A 107 -19.95 9.44 26.73
CA HIS A 107 -20.61 8.95 27.95
C HIS A 107 -21.62 7.84 27.67
N LEU A 108 -22.34 7.89 26.55
CA LEU A 108 -23.35 6.90 26.18
C LEU A 108 -22.72 5.60 25.65
N PHE A 109 -21.70 5.70 24.82
CA PHE A 109 -21.06 4.56 24.15
C PHE A 109 -19.65 4.34 24.65
N ARG A 110 -19.55 3.66 25.80
CA ARG A 110 -18.26 3.40 26.48
C ARG A 110 -17.23 2.66 25.63
N ILE A 111 -17.67 1.83 24.68
CA ILE A 111 -16.79 1.00 23.83
C ILE A 111 -16.44 1.72 22.53
N ASN A 112 -17.41 2.34 21.86
CA ASN A 112 -17.21 2.99 20.56
C ASN A 112 -17.70 4.45 20.62
N PRO A 113 -16.97 5.31 21.36
CA PRO A 113 -17.38 6.70 21.58
C PRO A 113 -17.31 7.55 20.29
N GLN A 114 -16.53 7.10 19.30
CA GLN A 114 -16.39 7.75 18.00
C GLN A 114 -16.01 6.71 16.95
N LYS A 115 -16.57 6.80 15.74
CA LYS A 115 -16.46 5.78 14.67
C LYS A 115 -15.03 5.25 14.43
N ASN A 116 -14.01 6.09 14.64
CA ASN A 116 -12.63 5.74 14.32
C ASN A 116 -11.82 5.27 15.54
N TYR A 117 -12.39 5.26 16.75
CA TYR A 117 -11.68 4.84 17.96
C TYR A 117 -12.51 3.89 18.82
N LEU A 118 -11.87 2.78 19.18
CA LEU A 118 -12.35 1.88 20.22
C LEU A 118 -11.77 2.31 21.57
N ARG A 119 -12.56 2.29 22.64
CA ARG A 119 -12.08 2.42 24.01
C ARG A 119 -12.10 1.05 24.70
N ALA A 120 -10.92 0.53 24.98
CA ALA A 120 -10.68 -0.59 25.87
C ALA A 120 -10.72 -0.13 27.33
N ALA A 121 -11.38 -0.90 28.20
CA ALA A 121 -11.52 -0.54 29.61
C ALA A 121 -10.18 -0.47 30.36
N GLN A 122 -9.23 -1.33 29.98
CA GLN A 122 -7.95 -1.49 30.70
C GLN A 122 -6.78 -0.68 30.10
N PHE A 123 -6.90 -0.21 28.86
CA PHE A 123 -5.77 0.38 28.14
C PHE A 123 -6.15 1.52 27.19
N GLY A 124 -7.26 2.19 27.49
CA GLY A 124 -7.70 3.40 26.80
C GLY A 124 -8.07 3.17 25.34
N TYR A 125 -7.64 4.06 24.46
CA TYR A 125 -8.12 4.15 23.09
C TYR A 125 -7.23 3.42 22.08
N TYR A 126 -7.88 2.88 21.05
CA TYR A 126 -7.29 2.19 19.91
C TYR A 126 -7.87 2.75 18.61
N PRO A 127 -7.05 3.10 17.61
CA PRO A 127 -7.54 3.42 16.27
C PRO A 127 -8.19 2.19 15.62
N MET A 128 -9.44 2.33 15.19
CA MET A 128 -10.24 1.24 14.62
C MET A 128 -9.61 0.69 13.34
N ASP A 129 -8.97 1.54 12.53
CA ASP A 129 -8.30 1.14 11.30
C ASP A 129 -7.15 0.17 11.56
N THR A 130 -6.41 0.33 12.67
CA THR A 130 -5.32 -0.60 13.04
C THR A 130 -5.86 -1.98 13.42
N ILE A 131 -7.02 -2.05 14.09
CA ILE A 131 -7.69 -3.32 14.44
C ILE A 131 -8.17 -4.02 13.16
N VAL A 132 -8.83 -3.28 12.27
CA VAL A 132 -9.30 -3.81 10.97
C VAL A 132 -8.13 -4.32 10.14
N ARG A 133 -7.03 -3.57 10.09
CA ARG A 133 -5.81 -3.98 9.38
C ARG A 133 -5.22 -5.27 9.94
N LEU A 134 -5.08 -5.39 11.26
CA LEU A 134 -4.58 -6.61 11.89
C LEU A 134 -5.45 -7.83 11.55
N ASN A 135 -6.77 -7.68 11.57
CA ASN A 135 -7.68 -8.76 11.17
C ASN A 135 -7.52 -9.11 9.68
N ASN A 136 -7.37 -8.10 8.81
CA ASN A 136 -7.14 -8.34 7.38
C ASN A 136 -5.82 -9.07 7.13
N ASP A 137 -4.75 -8.76 7.87
CA ASP A 137 -3.47 -9.48 7.77
C ASP A 137 -3.64 -10.97 8.10
N VAL A 138 -4.46 -11.28 9.10
CA VAL A 138 -4.78 -12.66 9.50
C VAL A 138 -5.61 -13.37 8.43
N ILE A 139 -6.64 -12.70 7.88
CA ILE A 139 -7.56 -13.28 6.91
C ILE A 139 -6.87 -13.51 5.56
N HIS A 140 -6.01 -12.58 5.14
CA HIS A 140 -5.38 -12.56 3.82
C HIS A 140 -3.88 -12.87 3.86
N TYR A 141 -3.42 -13.62 4.87
CA TYR A 141 -2.01 -13.95 5.12
C TYR A 141 -1.28 -14.43 3.86
N GLU A 142 -1.81 -15.45 3.17
CA GLU A 142 -1.17 -16.04 1.98
C GLU A 142 -1.13 -15.05 0.81
N ALA A 143 -2.18 -14.23 0.66
CA ALA A 143 -2.23 -13.22 -0.39
C ALA A 143 -1.19 -12.10 -0.15
N PHE A 144 -0.99 -11.66 1.09
CA PHE A 144 -0.10 -10.54 1.40
C PHE A 144 1.38 -10.92 1.46
N ARG A 145 1.70 -12.18 1.79
CA ARG A 145 3.09 -12.63 1.97
C ARG A 145 3.98 -12.38 0.74
N PRO A 146 3.58 -12.71 -0.50
CA PRO A 146 4.39 -12.39 -1.68
C PRO A 146 4.62 -10.89 -1.89
N HIS A 147 3.67 -10.04 -1.50
CA HIS A 147 3.82 -8.58 -1.62
C HIS A 147 4.85 -8.05 -0.62
N TYR A 148 4.83 -8.54 0.61
CA TYR A 148 5.85 -8.19 1.60
C TYR A 148 7.23 -8.71 1.19
N GLN A 149 7.33 -9.91 0.62
CA GLN A 149 8.59 -10.42 0.08
C GLN A 149 9.13 -9.50 -1.03
N ARG A 150 8.25 -9.03 -1.92
CA ARG A 150 8.62 -8.07 -2.97
C ARG A 150 9.11 -6.75 -2.39
N ALA A 151 8.37 -6.16 -1.44
CA ALA A 151 8.74 -4.90 -0.80
C ALA A 151 10.05 -5.03 -0.01
N ALA A 152 10.26 -6.15 0.68
CA ALA A 152 11.49 -6.46 1.41
C ALA A 152 12.68 -6.61 0.46
N ARG A 153 12.50 -7.31 -0.67
CA ARG A 153 13.51 -7.41 -1.71
C ARG A 153 13.92 -6.05 -2.26
N ARG A 154 12.96 -5.18 -2.55
CA ARG A 154 13.22 -3.79 -3.00
C ARG A 154 14.03 -2.99 -1.99
N LEU A 155 13.69 -3.11 -0.71
CA LEU A 155 14.47 -2.50 0.37
C LEU A 155 15.88 -3.06 0.48
N HIS A 156 16.06 -4.37 0.29
CA HIS A 156 17.38 -4.99 0.27
C HIS A 156 18.23 -4.50 -0.91
N VAL A 157 17.62 -4.33 -2.09
CA VAL A 157 18.29 -3.70 -3.24
C VAL A 157 18.69 -2.27 -2.93
N LEU A 158 17.78 -1.46 -2.36
CA LEU A 158 18.10 -0.09 -1.95
C LEU A 158 19.24 -0.04 -0.93
N GLN A 159 19.25 -0.96 0.05
CA GLN A 159 20.32 -1.11 1.03
C GLN A 159 21.67 -1.37 0.36
N ASN A 160 21.73 -2.36 -0.54
CA ASN A 160 22.97 -2.70 -1.24
C ASN A 160 23.48 -1.55 -2.11
N LEU A 161 22.56 -0.83 -2.78
CA LEU A 161 22.90 0.38 -3.54
C LEU A 161 23.46 1.46 -2.63
N PHE A 162 22.84 1.74 -1.48
CA PHE A 162 23.35 2.69 -0.49
C PHE A 162 24.72 2.28 0.06
N ASP A 163 24.94 0.99 0.29
CA ASP A 163 26.22 0.46 0.75
C ASP A 163 27.37 0.73 -0.24
N HIS A 164 27.11 0.70 -1.56
CA HIS A 164 28.09 1.10 -2.57
C HIS A 164 28.49 2.59 -2.52
N TYR A 165 27.67 3.42 -1.91
CA TYR A 165 27.96 4.83 -1.61
C TYR A 165 28.53 5.04 -0.19
N GLY A 166 28.78 3.96 0.55
CA GLY A 166 29.26 4.03 1.94
C GLY A 166 28.18 4.49 2.93
N VAL A 167 26.91 4.39 2.55
CA VAL A 167 25.76 4.78 3.37
C VAL A 167 25.09 3.54 3.94
N LYS A 168 24.97 3.44 5.27
CA LYS A 168 24.22 2.35 5.89
C LYS A 168 22.73 2.67 5.89
N LEU A 169 21.90 1.71 5.47
CA LEU A 169 20.45 1.78 5.60
C LEU A 169 20.03 0.96 6.83
N LEU A 170 19.17 1.54 7.66
CA LEU A 170 18.49 0.87 8.77
C LEU A 170 16.99 1.14 8.67
N VAL A 171 16.18 0.07 8.59
CA VAL A 171 14.73 0.16 8.62
C VAL A 171 14.23 -0.01 10.06
N VAL A 172 13.40 0.91 10.54
CA VAL A 172 12.78 0.83 11.87
C VAL A 172 11.27 0.66 11.69
N LEU A 173 10.75 -0.52 12.03
CA LEU A 173 9.33 -0.81 11.84
C LEU A 173 8.56 -0.51 13.13
N ALA A 174 7.84 0.61 13.16
CA ALA A 174 7.03 1.01 14.30
C ALA A 174 5.69 0.24 14.33
N PRO A 175 5.35 -0.45 15.44
CA PRO A 175 4.11 -1.20 15.54
C PRO A 175 2.93 -0.28 15.86
N SER A 176 1.73 -0.74 15.55
CA SER A 176 0.50 -0.19 16.11
C SER A 176 0.28 -0.65 17.55
N LYS A 177 -0.49 0.14 18.31
CA LYS A 177 -0.88 -0.22 19.69
C LYS A 177 -1.59 -1.57 19.77
N VAL A 178 -2.42 -1.92 18.78
CA VAL A 178 -3.13 -3.20 18.74
C VAL A 178 -2.20 -4.40 18.51
N GLN A 179 -1.09 -4.22 17.78
CA GLN A 179 -0.12 -5.31 17.58
C GLN A 179 0.68 -5.62 18.85
N VAL A 180 0.87 -4.61 19.72
CA VAL A 180 1.62 -4.77 20.97
C VAL A 180 0.70 -5.17 22.12
N TYR A 181 -0.54 -4.68 22.14
CA TYR A 181 -1.52 -4.92 23.19
C TYR A 181 -2.88 -5.39 22.64
N PRO A 182 -2.95 -6.52 21.91
CA PRO A 182 -4.19 -7.03 21.36
C PRO A 182 -5.16 -7.53 22.45
N GLU A 183 -4.65 -7.96 23.61
CA GLU A 183 -5.44 -8.57 24.68
C GLU A 183 -6.43 -7.62 25.38
N TYR A 184 -6.26 -6.31 25.22
CA TYR A 184 -7.20 -5.32 25.76
C TYR A 184 -8.32 -4.97 24.78
N VAL A 185 -8.24 -5.40 23.52
CA VAL A 185 -9.30 -5.22 22.52
C VAL A 185 -10.38 -6.28 22.75
N ALA A 186 -11.65 -5.89 22.61
CA ALA A 186 -12.76 -6.82 22.78
C ALA A 186 -12.68 -7.98 21.76
N SER A 187 -12.81 -9.22 22.24
CA SER A 187 -12.57 -10.44 21.45
C SER A 187 -13.44 -10.60 20.21
N TYR A 188 -14.60 -9.93 20.15
CA TYR A 188 -15.48 -9.95 18.97
C TYR A 188 -15.05 -8.94 17.87
N LEU A 189 -14.07 -8.08 18.13
CA LEU A 189 -13.54 -7.09 17.18
C LEU A 189 -12.17 -7.46 16.63
N ILE A 190 -11.49 -8.43 17.23
CA ILE A 190 -10.12 -8.79 16.91
C ILE A 190 -10.03 -10.30 16.71
N ALA A 191 -9.15 -10.73 15.80
CA ALA A 191 -8.88 -12.15 15.61
C ALA A 191 -8.45 -12.82 16.94
N PRO A 192 -8.80 -14.09 17.17
CA PRO A 192 -8.38 -14.83 18.35
C PRO A 192 -6.86 -14.78 18.57
N PRO A 193 -6.37 -14.66 19.83
CA PRO A 193 -4.93 -14.49 20.10
C PRO A 193 -4.03 -15.62 19.58
N ASP A 194 -4.51 -16.86 19.57
CA ASP A 194 -3.82 -18.01 18.98
C ASP A 194 -3.69 -17.88 17.46
N ILE A 195 -4.75 -17.40 16.78
CA ILE A 195 -4.71 -17.12 15.35
C ILE A 195 -3.75 -15.95 15.08
N ILE A 196 -3.81 -14.87 15.87
CA ILE A 196 -2.91 -13.73 15.72
C ILE A 196 -1.44 -14.17 15.80
N ARG A 197 -1.10 -14.97 16.81
CA ARG A 197 0.28 -15.47 16.99
C ARG A 197 0.77 -16.34 15.83
N ASN A 198 -0.13 -17.08 15.20
CA ASN A 198 0.23 -18.07 14.17
C ASN A 198 0.07 -17.55 12.73
N LYS A 199 -0.76 -16.52 12.50
CA LYS A 199 -1.17 -16.06 11.17
C LYS A 199 -1.06 -14.56 10.96
N VAL A 200 -0.58 -13.77 11.91
CA VAL A 200 -0.23 -12.37 11.60
C VAL A 200 1.06 -12.34 10.82
N LEU A 201 0.97 -11.83 9.59
CA LEU A 201 2.14 -11.58 8.76
C LEU A 201 2.93 -10.41 9.34
N ASN A 202 4.07 -10.70 9.97
CA ASN A 202 4.96 -9.67 10.50
C ASN A 202 5.90 -9.16 9.38
N TYR A 203 5.66 -7.95 8.89
CA TYR A 203 6.49 -7.38 7.83
C TYR A 203 7.97 -7.24 8.25
N GLY A 204 8.24 -6.98 9.52
CA GLY A 204 9.59 -6.88 10.07
C GLY A 204 10.36 -8.20 9.99
N ASP A 205 9.68 -9.33 10.18
CA ASP A 205 10.29 -10.65 10.03
C ASP A 205 10.58 -10.95 8.56
N VAL A 206 9.65 -10.62 7.64
CA VAL A 206 9.89 -10.73 6.19
C VAL A 206 11.08 -9.87 5.75
N LEU A 207 11.23 -8.66 6.30
CA LEU A 207 12.40 -7.82 6.04
C LEU A 207 13.70 -8.47 6.51
N ALA A 208 13.72 -9.02 7.73
CA ALA A 208 14.88 -9.69 8.29
C ALA A 208 15.27 -10.96 7.49
N GLU A 209 14.28 -11.77 7.11
CA GLU A 209 14.45 -12.97 6.26
C GLU A 209 15.09 -12.63 4.91
N ASN A 210 14.80 -11.44 4.36
CA ASN A 210 15.38 -10.94 3.12
C ASN A 210 16.71 -10.19 3.31
N GLY A 211 17.33 -10.25 4.49
CA GLY A 211 18.62 -9.63 4.76
C GLY A 211 18.58 -8.09 4.82
N VAL A 212 17.40 -7.49 5.01
CA VAL A 212 17.29 -6.06 5.29
C VAL A 212 17.73 -5.80 6.72
N ASN A 213 18.54 -4.76 6.91
CA ASN A 213 18.91 -4.25 8.22
C ASN A 213 17.67 -3.64 8.87
N VAL A 214 16.96 -4.43 9.67
CA VAL A 214 15.69 -4.03 10.29
C VAL A 214 15.76 -4.08 11.81
N LEU A 215 15.09 -3.13 12.45
CA LEU A 215 14.65 -3.20 13.85
C LEU A 215 13.15 -3.44 13.89
N ASN A 216 12.76 -4.68 14.18
CA ASN A 216 11.37 -5.09 14.36
C ASN A 216 10.90 -4.70 15.77
N ILE A 217 10.40 -3.46 15.93
CA ILE A 217 10.01 -2.94 17.25
C ILE A 217 8.81 -3.70 17.83
N GLN A 218 7.93 -4.26 17.00
CA GLN A 218 6.85 -5.14 17.47
C GLN A 218 7.40 -6.32 18.27
N ARG A 219 8.41 -7.00 17.72
CA ARG A 219 9.05 -8.15 18.38
C ARG A 219 9.76 -7.74 19.66
N ILE A 220 10.53 -6.66 19.61
CA ILE A 220 11.24 -6.11 20.77
C ILE A 220 10.26 -5.77 21.90
N PHE A 221 9.16 -5.09 21.59
CA PHE A 221 8.13 -4.76 22.59
C PHE A 221 7.44 -6.02 23.10
N SER A 222 7.09 -6.97 22.23
CA SER A 222 6.45 -8.23 22.65
C SER A 222 7.31 -9.04 23.62
N GLU A 223 8.62 -9.13 23.36
CA GLU A 223 9.59 -9.80 24.23
C GLU A 223 9.80 -9.07 25.56
N LYS A 224 9.85 -7.74 25.54
CA LYS A 224 10.06 -6.92 26.76
C LYS A 224 8.79 -6.66 27.56
N LYS A 225 7.60 -6.84 26.99
CA LYS A 225 6.30 -6.43 27.56
C LYS A 225 6.05 -6.96 28.97
N LEU A 226 6.31 -8.26 29.21
CA LEU A 226 6.05 -8.90 30.50
C LEU A 226 6.96 -8.39 31.62
N ASN A 227 8.17 -7.92 31.28
CA ASN A 227 9.18 -7.44 32.22
C ASN A 227 9.32 -5.91 32.20
N SER A 228 8.46 -5.22 31.45
CA SER A 228 8.53 -3.78 31.32
C SER A 228 7.95 -3.11 32.56
N ALA A 229 8.70 -2.18 33.15
CA ALA A 229 8.20 -1.36 34.24
C ALA A 229 7.06 -0.42 33.80
N TRP A 230 6.97 -0.12 32.50
CA TRP A 230 6.09 0.89 31.94
C TRP A 230 5.43 0.47 30.64
N PRO A 231 4.24 1.00 30.32
CA PRO A 231 3.57 0.70 29.07
C PRO A 231 4.27 1.40 27.88
N PHE A 232 4.33 0.70 26.74
CA PHE A 232 4.93 1.24 25.53
C PHE A 232 4.06 2.27 24.81
N PHE A 233 2.77 2.33 25.14
CA PHE A 233 1.79 3.27 24.63
C PHE A 233 1.01 3.84 25.82
N THR A 234 0.49 5.06 25.69
CA THR A 234 -0.40 5.63 26.71
C THR A 234 -1.86 5.33 26.38
N ASP A 235 -2.75 5.52 27.36
CA ASP A 235 -4.19 5.30 27.18
C ASP A 235 -4.80 6.22 26.14
N THR A 236 -4.22 7.40 25.92
CA THR A 236 -4.74 8.44 25.02
C THR A 236 -3.85 8.70 23.81
N SER A 237 -2.96 7.77 23.47
CA SER A 237 -2.08 7.90 22.31
C SER A 237 -2.20 6.73 21.33
N PHE A 238 -2.07 7.03 20.03
CA PHE A 238 -1.74 6.02 19.03
C PHE A 238 -0.25 5.92 18.71
N HIS A 239 0.59 6.87 19.16
CA HIS A 239 2.04 6.75 19.15
C HIS A 239 2.55 5.95 20.36
N TRP A 240 3.77 5.43 20.23
CA TRP A 240 4.48 4.92 21.41
C TRP A 240 4.73 6.08 22.40
N SER A 241 4.87 5.74 23.68
CA SER A 241 5.19 6.72 24.72
C SER A 241 6.59 7.32 24.50
N PHE A 242 6.84 8.52 25.01
CA PHE A 242 8.19 9.10 25.00
C PHE A 242 9.22 8.17 25.65
N TRP A 243 8.83 7.44 26.70
CA TRP A 243 9.70 6.45 27.33
C TRP A 243 10.03 5.28 26.39
N ALA A 244 9.02 4.73 25.72
CA ALA A 244 9.23 3.66 24.74
C ALA A 244 10.13 4.13 23.59
N SER A 245 9.97 5.39 23.14
CA SER A 245 10.87 5.98 22.15
C SER A 245 12.32 6.07 22.62
N CYS A 246 12.56 6.32 23.92
CA CYS A 246 13.90 6.29 24.47
C CYS A 246 14.55 4.92 24.28
N LEU A 247 13.82 3.85 24.62
CA LEU A 247 14.28 2.48 24.41
C LEU A 247 14.56 2.19 22.93
N VAL A 248 13.61 2.51 22.05
CA VAL A 248 13.75 2.32 20.60
C VAL A 248 14.96 3.06 20.07
N THR A 249 15.17 4.30 20.50
CA THR A 249 16.32 5.11 20.08
C THR A 249 17.63 4.48 20.54
N ASN A 250 17.70 3.92 21.76
CA ASN A 250 18.88 3.21 22.22
C ASN A 250 19.16 1.96 21.36
N GLU A 251 18.14 1.18 21.02
CA GLU A 251 18.27 0.02 20.13
C GLU A 251 18.71 0.44 18.70
N ILE A 252 18.24 1.60 18.20
CA ILE A 252 18.71 2.20 16.94
C ILE A 252 20.20 2.49 17.00
N LEU A 253 20.69 3.08 18.08
CA LEU A 253 22.11 3.43 18.24
C LEU A 253 22.99 2.18 18.31
N HIS A 254 22.56 1.13 19.03
CA HIS A 254 23.26 -0.16 19.05
C HIS A 254 23.31 -0.83 17.68
N LYS A 255 22.20 -0.83 16.95
CA LYS A 255 22.17 -1.37 15.59
C LYS A 255 23.02 -0.54 14.64
N ALA A 256 23.01 0.78 14.76
CA ALA A 256 23.85 1.67 13.97
C ALA A 256 25.35 1.44 14.23
N GLU A 257 25.75 1.21 15.48
CA GLU A 257 27.13 0.85 15.84
C GLU A 257 27.55 -0.45 15.16
N ALA A 258 26.72 -1.50 15.24
CA ALA A 258 26.99 -2.77 14.58
C ALA A 258 27.10 -2.64 13.05
N LEU A 259 26.28 -1.80 12.42
CA LEU A 259 26.27 -1.63 10.97
C LEU A 259 27.43 -0.78 10.44
N THR A 260 27.83 0.25 11.19
CA THR A 260 28.87 1.19 10.77
C THR A 260 30.26 0.78 11.26
N GLY A 261 30.34 -0.10 12.26
CA GLY A 261 31.58 -0.41 12.97
C GLY A 261 32.14 0.78 13.75
N GLN A 262 31.32 1.82 13.99
CA GLN A 262 31.72 3.04 14.68
C GLN A 262 30.92 3.16 15.99
N PRO A 263 31.56 3.58 17.10
CA PRO A 263 30.90 3.61 18.41
C PRO A 263 29.83 4.71 18.47
N PHE A 264 28.61 4.34 18.85
CA PHE A 264 27.56 5.29 19.22
C PHE A 264 27.51 5.45 20.75
N PHE A 265 26.75 6.42 21.24
CA PHE A 265 26.54 6.60 22.67
C PHE A 265 25.32 5.80 23.14
N ASP A 266 25.37 5.37 24.39
CA ASP A 266 24.23 4.72 25.05
C ASP A 266 23.32 5.76 25.70
N ILE A 267 22.01 5.51 25.67
CA ILE A 267 21.00 6.31 26.35
C ILE A 267 20.50 5.57 27.58
N ASP A 268 20.46 6.25 28.72
CA ASP A 268 19.75 5.76 29.89
C ASP A 268 18.26 6.09 29.82
N CYS A 269 17.45 5.03 29.80
CA CYS A 269 16.00 5.09 29.81
C CYS A 269 15.40 4.45 31.07
N SER A 270 16.24 4.18 32.08
CA SER A 270 15.83 3.51 33.33
C SER A 270 15.15 4.45 34.33
N HIS A 271 15.22 5.76 34.12
CA HIS A 271 14.60 6.76 34.99
C HIS A 271 13.47 7.48 34.24
N VAL A 272 12.30 7.56 34.88
CA VAL A 272 11.15 8.29 34.34
C VAL A 272 10.55 9.25 35.37
N SER A 273 10.01 10.35 34.88
CA SER A 273 9.10 11.23 35.61
C SER A 273 7.67 10.86 35.22
N TYR A 274 6.81 10.64 36.22
CA TYR A 274 5.38 10.42 35.99
C TYR A 274 4.63 11.75 36.03
N GLU A 275 4.28 12.23 34.85
CA GLU A 275 3.57 13.50 34.67
C GLU A 275 2.25 13.24 33.94
N LYS A 276 1.39 14.27 33.88
CA LYS A 276 0.22 14.22 33.01
C LYS A 276 0.70 14.07 31.55
N ALA A 277 0.07 13.17 30.79
CA ALA A 277 0.42 12.96 29.39
C ALA A 277 0.37 14.29 28.62
N LYS A 278 1.37 14.52 27.76
CA LYS A 278 1.57 15.76 27.00
C LYS A 278 2.00 15.44 25.58
N TRP A 279 1.75 16.37 24.67
CA TRP A 279 2.09 16.24 23.26
C TRP A 279 1.45 14.99 22.62
N GLN A 280 2.21 14.18 21.89
CA GLN A 280 1.73 12.99 21.19
C GLN A 280 1.24 11.89 22.17
N ASP A 281 1.66 11.87 23.44
CA ASP A 281 1.14 10.93 24.45
C ASP A 281 -0.38 11.14 24.74
N ARG A 282 -0.99 12.16 24.14
CA ARG A 282 -2.42 12.46 24.25
C ARG A 282 -3.09 12.81 22.92
N ASP A 283 -2.51 12.40 21.79
CA ASP A 283 -3.02 12.74 20.46
C ASP A 283 -4.49 12.30 20.23
N ILE A 284 -4.90 11.12 20.73
CA ILE A 284 -6.28 10.65 20.64
C ILE A 284 -7.18 11.57 21.46
N ALA A 285 -6.77 11.97 22.67
CA ALA A 285 -7.58 12.88 23.48
C ALA A 285 -7.80 14.24 22.78
N GLU A 286 -6.81 14.73 22.02
CA GLU A 286 -6.93 15.97 21.27
C GLU A 286 -7.89 15.84 20.08
N ILE A 287 -7.89 14.71 19.36
CA ILE A 287 -8.75 14.51 18.18
C ILE A 287 -10.16 13.98 18.49
N LEU A 288 -10.37 13.44 19.70
CA LEU A 288 -11.71 13.06 20.16
C LEU A 288 -12.65 14.26 20.33
N ASN A 289 -12.10 15.48 20.46
CA ASN A 289 -12.87 16.71 20.55
C ASN A 289 -13.96 16.60 21.65
N LEU A 290 -13.53 16.45 22.91
CA LEU A 290 -14.39 16.35 24.10
C LEU A 290 -14.28 17.61 24.96
N PHE A 291 -15.36 17.99 25.66
CA PHE A 291 -15.28 19.02 26.70
C PHE A 291 -14.44 18.52 27.87
N SER A 292 -14.62 17.26 28.24
CA SER A 292 -13.95 16.63 29.38
C SER A 292 -12.60 16.03 29.02
N LYS A 293 -11.92 16.49 27.96
CA LYS A 293 -10.64 15.90 27.50
C LYS A 293 -9.60 15.77 28.61
N GLU A 294 -9.52 16.75 29.51
CA GLU A 294 -8.56 16.76 30.62
C GLU A 294 -8.80 15.66 31.66
N THR A 295 -10.01 15.07 31.68
CA THR A 295 -10.39 13.99 32.60
C THR A 295 -9.95 12.61 32.08
N ILE A 296 -9.80 12.46 30.76
CA ILE A 296 -9.34 11.20 30.14
C ILE A 296 -7.82 11.16 29.93
N ILE A 297 -7.15 12.32 29.96
CA ILE A 297 -5.69 12.42 29.86
C ILE A 297 -5.08 11.95 31.19
N GLY A 298 -4.59 10.72 31.19
CA GLY A 298 -3.91 10.09 32.32
C GLY A 298 -2.47 10.56 32.53
N LYS A 299 -1.76 9.85 33.41
CA LYS A 299 -0.32 10.02 33.58
C LYS A 299 0.45 9.18 32.57
N ALA A 300 1.62 9.67 32.14
CA ALA A 300 2.52 8.96 31.24
C ALA A 300 3.96 8.97 31.78
N PRO A 301 4.75 7.92 31.48
CA PRO A 301 6.17 7.87 31.83
C PRO A 301 6.98 8.72 30.84
N PHE A 302 7.64 9.77 31.34
CA PHE A 302 8.58 10.58 30.55
C PHE A 302 10.01 10.23 30.91
N PRO A 303 10.86 9.83 29.95
CA PRO A 303 12.24 9.44 30.24
C PRO A 303 13.05 10.66 30.67
N ILE A 304 13.85 10.49 31.72
CA ILE A 304 14.92 11.43 32.08
C ILE A 304 16.14 11.02 31.25
N ILE A 305 16.29 11.65 30.10
CA ILE A 305 17.28 11.24 29.09
C ILE A 305 18.66 11.75 29.51
N SER A 306 19.57 10.81 29.76
CA SER A 306 21.00 11.07 29.96
C SER A 306 21.84 10.03 29.22
N PRO A 307 22.95 10.42 28.56
CA PRO A 307 23.88 9.46 27.98
C PRO A 307 24.58 8.68 29.11
N LYS A 308 24.63 7.35 29.01
CA LYS A 308 25.32 6.51 30.02
C LYS A 308 26.83 6.68 29.97
N SER A 309 27.34 6.98 28.79
CA SER A 309 28.76 7.23 28.54
C SER A 309 28.91 8.27 27.45
N THR A 310 29.83 9.21 27.64
CA THR A 310 30.31 10.03 26.52
C THR A 310 30.99 9.08 25.52
N PRO A 311 30.63 9.11 24.22
CA PRO A 311 31.33 8.32 23.22
C PRO A 311 32.81 8.70 23.28
N LYS A 312 33.69 7.70 23.25
CA LYS A 312 35.14 7.90 23.36
C LYS A 312 35.70 8.82 22.26
N SER A 313 34.94 9.05 21.20
CA SER A 313 35.30 9.95 20.11
C SER A 313 34.30 11.11 20.01
N SER A 314 34.81 12.32 19.83
CA SER A 314 34.04 13.53 19.50
C SER A 314 33.61 13.59 18.03
N ARG A 315 33.61 12.45 17.31
CA ARG A 315 33.26 12.39 15.89
C ARG A 315 31.77 12.69 15.73
N GLU A 316 31.48 13.59 14.79
CA GLU A 316 30.12 13.91 14.37
C GLU A 316 29.63 12.86 13.38
N TYR A 317 28.41 12.34 13.59
CA TYR A 317 27.74 11.46 12.64
C TYR A 317 26.77 12.25 11.75
N LYS A 318 26.75 11.93 10.45
CA LYS A 318 25.77 12.47 9.51
C LYS A 318 24.64 11.49 9.30
N ILE A 319 23.52 11.76 9.96
CA ILE A 319 22.33 10.92 9.94
C ILE A 319 21.24 11.59 9.11
N ALA A 320 20.43 10.78 8.42
CA ALA A 320 19.12 11.19 7.95
C ALA A 320 18.06 10.24 8.47
N ILE A 321 16.91 10.79 8.87
CA ILE A 321 15.70 10.02 9.15
C ILE A 321 14.69 10.34 8.05
N VAL A 322 14.13 9.31 7.42
CA VAL A 322 12.97 9.39 6.54
C VAL A 322 11.86 8.64 7.24
N GLY A 323 10.79 9.32 7.63
CA GLY A 323 9.75 8.72 8.46
C GLY A 323 8.57 9.65 8.70
N ASP A 324 7.71 9.27 9.63
CA ASP A 324 6.49 10.00 9.96
C ASP A 324 6.55 10.60 11.38
N SER A 325 5.41 10.78 12.04
CA SER A 325 5.30 11.32 13.38
C SER A 325 5.92 10.45 14.47
N PHE A 326 6.10 9.14 14.27
CA PHE A 326 6.87 8.28 15.19
C PHE A 326 8.34 8.69 15.25
N SER A 327 8.90 9.14 14.12
CA SER A 327 10.26 9.66 14.04
C SER A 327 10.48 10.91 14.89
N GLU A 328 9.44 11.71 15.17
CA GLU A 328 9.57 12.91 16.01
C GLU A 328 9.99 12.56 17.44
N HIS A 329 9.55 11.43 17.98
CA HIS A 329 9.97 10.96 19.31
C HIS A 329 11.42 10.47 19.32
N ILE A 330 11.87 9.83 18.23
CA ILE A 330 13.28 9.43 18.05
C ILE A 330 14.15 10.70 18.01
N ILE A 331 13.74 11.70 17.23
CA ILE A 331 14.42 13.00 17.14
C ILE A 331 14.44 13.70 18.49
N TYR A 332 13.32 13.71 19.22
CA TYR A 332 13.27 14.23 20.59
C TYR A 332 14.30 13.54 21.47
N THR A 333 14.36 12.21 21.44
CA THR A 333 15.27 11.45 22.30
C THR A 333 16.73 11.76 21.97
N LEU A 334 17.09 11.71 20.69
CA LEU A 334 18.45 12.03 20.23
C LEU A 334 18.84 13.47 20.63
N THR A 335 17.96 14.44 20.41
CA THR A 335 18.23 15.86 20.72
C THR A 335 18.29 16.16 22.22
N LYS A 336 17.67 15.33 23.07
CA LYS A 336 17.84 15.43 24.53
C LYS A 336 19.13 14.79 25.02
N ALA A 337 19.62 13.75 24.36
CA ALA A 337 20.91 13.14 24.69
C ALA A 337 22.11 14.00 24.24
N LEU A 338 21.95 14.81 23.18
CA LEU A 338 23.03 15.52 22.48
C LEU A 338 23.66 16.77 23.12
N PRO A 339 23.02 17.56 24.00
CA PRO A 339 23.67 18.72 24.63
C PRO A 339 24.96 18.38 25.38
N LEU A 340 25.22 17.09 25.59
CA LEU A 340 26.41 16.54 26.23
C LEU A 340 27.51 16.10 25.24
N LEU A 341 27.31 16.23 23.93
CA LEU A 341 28.15 15.65 22.87
C LEU A 341 28.84 16.66 21.93
N SER A 342 28.57 17.98 22.06
CA SER A 342 29.24 19.07 21.31
C SER A 342 29.20 18.99 19.75
N TRP A 343 28.26 18.26 19.15
CA TRP A 343 28.17 18.14 17.68
C TRP A 343 27.76 19.45 17.00
N LYS A 344 28.13 19.65 15.73
CA LYS A 344 27.68 20.79 14.91
C LYS A 344 26.19 20.71 14.51
N PRO A 345 25.57 21.87 14.21
CA PRO A 345 24.30 21.91 13.49
C PRO A 345 24.36 21.12 12.16
N ASN A 346 23.24 20.52 11.74
CA ASN A 346 23.08 19.70 10.52
C ASN A 346 23.58 18.24 10.60
N TRP A 347 23.94 17.74 11.79
CA TRP A 347 24.25 16.32 12.00
C TRP A 347 23.05 15.43 11.61
N LEU A 348 21.82 15.92 11.79
CA LEU A 348 20.57 15.22 11.47
C LEU A 348 19.70 15.99 10.46
N THR A 349 19.37 15.32 9.36
CA THR A 349 18.30 15.73 8.43
C THR A 349 17.07 14.86 8.67
N PHE A 350 15.88 15.46 8.75
CA PHE A 350 14.62 14.73 8.84
C PHE A 350 13.74 15.02 7.61
N TYR A 351 13.31 13.97 6.91
CA TYR A 351 12.34 14.02 5.83
C TYR A 351 10.99 13.47 6.32
N SER A 352 10.13 14.37 6.80
CA SER A 352 8.82 14.03 7.37
C SER A 352 7.80 13.75 6.27
N TYR A 353 7.18 12.56 6.32
CA TYR A 353 6.21 12.02 5.36
C TYR A 353 6.69 12.06 3.90
N PHE A 354 8.00 12.20 3.69
CA PHE A 354 8.58 12.48 2.37
C PHE A 354 7.96 13.71 1.67
N GLN A 355 7.48 14.68 2.45
CA GLN A 355 6.79 15.89 2.00
C GLN A 355 7.46 17.17 2.50
N SER A 356 8.16 17.10 3.63
CA SER A 356 8.90 18.23 4.17
C SER A 356 10.32 17.84 4.54
N ARG A 357 11.24 18.80 4.46
CA ARG A 357 12.63 18.65 4.86
C ARG A 357 12.92 19.55 6.04
N GLN A 358 13.44 18.96 7.11
CA GLN A 358 13.80 19.65 8.34
C GLN A 358 15.27 19.41 8.67
N ILE A 359 15.94 20.46 9.13
CA ILE A 359 17.27 20.36 9.73
C ILE A 359 17.08 20.46 11.23
N VAL A 360 17.52 19.45 11.96
CA VAL A 360 17.40 19.41 13.42
C VAL A 360 18.59 20.15 14.05
N LEU A 361 18.31 21.14 14.89
CA LEU A 361 19.30 21.90 15.66
C LEU A 361 19.57 21.21 17.00
N LEU A 362 20.70 21.54 17.62
CA LEU A 362 21.14 20.93 18.89
C LEU A 362 20.19 21.18 20.06
N ASN A 363 19.42 22.27 20.02
CA ASN A 363 18.42 22.58 21.04
C ASN A 363 17.07 21.84 20.83
N GLY A 364 17.02 20.88 19.91
CA GLY A 364 15.81 20.14 19.54
C GLY A 364 14.85 20.93 18.65
N LYS A 365 15.10 22.21 18.37
CA LYS A 365 14.30 22.94 17.38
C LYS A 365 14.66 22.45 15.99
N SER A 366 13.66 22.31 15.13
CA SER A 366 13.89 22.05 13.71
C SER A 366 13.71 23.32 12.90
N LYS A 367 14.53 23.48 11.86
CA LYS A 367 14.32 24.49 10.83
C LYS A 367 13.75 23.80 9.60
N GLN A 368 12.47 24.04 9.31
CA GLN A 368 11.87 23.61 8.06
C GLN A 368 12.55 24.35 6.89
N THR A 369 12.83 23.61 5.84
CA THR A 369 13.47 24.11 4.61
C THR A 369 12.63 23.72 3.41
N SER A 370 12.87 24.34 2.25
CA SER A 370 12.18 23.95 1.01
C SER A 370 12.41 22.47 0.74
N PHE A 371 11.33 21.71 0.63
CA PHE A 371 11.39 20.33 0.16
C PHE A 371 11.57 20.34 -1.35
N ASP A 372 12.75 19.91 -1.79
CA ASP A 372 13.05 19.68 -3.19
C ASP A 372 13.33 18.20 -3.36
N ARG A 373 12.38 17.51 -3.99
CA ARG A 373 12.42 16.06 -4.19
C ARG A 373 13.67 15.64 -4.96
N GLU A 374 14.17 16.47 -5.89
CA GLU A 374 15.39 16.18 -6.66
C GLU A 374 16.67 16.26 -5.82
N ARG A 375 16.64 16.98 -4.69
CA ARG A 375 17.80 17.08 -3.77
C ARG A 375 17.86 15.95 -2.75
N VAL A 376 16.79 15.16 -2.59
CA VAL A 376 16.72 14.15 -1.53
C VAL A 376 17.81 13.10 -1.70
N LEU A 377 17.87 12.42 -2.85
CA LEU A 377 18.86 11.36 -3.06
C LEU A 377 20.31 11.88 -2.96
N PRO A 378 20.71 12.97 -3.65
CA PRO A 378 22.07 13.52 -3.52
C PRO A 378 22.46 13.92 -2.09
N GLU A 379 21.50 14.26 -1.23
CA GLU A 379 21.75 14.55 0.18
C GLU A 379 21.87 13.27 1.01
N LEU A 380 21.00 12.27 0.80
CA LEU A 380 21.06 10.98 1.47
C LEU A 380 22.38 10.25 1.17
N LEU A 381 22.89 10.34 -0.06
CA LEU A 381 24.17 9.75 -0.45
C LEU A 381 25.41 10.41 0.19
N LYS A 382 25.23 11.52 0.93
CA LYS A 382 26.29 12.18 1.72
C LYS A 382 26.22 11.83 3.21
N LYS A 383 25.29 10.96 3.61
CA LYS A 383 25.08 10.51 4.98
C LYS A 383 25.91 9.27 5.26
N GLU A 384 26.15 9.00 6.52
CA GLU A 384 26.78 7.75 6.98
C GLU A 384 25.70 6.72 7.34
N LEU A 385 24.55 7.19 7.82
CA LEU A 385 23.40 6.38 8.19
C LEU A 385 22.11 7.04 7.70
N VAL A 386 21.27 6.26 7.04
CA VAL A 386 19.89 6.60 6.74
C VAL A 386 18.98 5.66 7.51
N ILE A 387 18.12 6.24 8.34
CA ILE A 387 17.07 5.52 9.07
C ILE A 387 15.77 5.71 8.29
N LEU A 388 15.21 4.60 7.83
CA LEU A 388 13.88 4.57 7.23
C LEU A 388 12.90 4.06 8.28
N GLU A 389 12.19 4.98 8.93
CA GLU A 389 11.16 4.64 9.89
C GLU A 389 9.83 4.44 9.14
N VAL A 390 9.21 3.29 9.39
CA VAL A 390 7.99 2.85 8.73
C VAL A 390 7.00 2.45 9.80
N TYR A 391 5.91 3.20 9.92
CA TYR A 391 4.74 2.74 10.66
C TYR A 391 4.03 1.64 9.89
N ASP A 392 3.78 0.51 10.54
CA ASP A 392 3.21 -0.68 9.91
C ASP A 392 1.88 -0.41 9.18
N ALA A 393 1.02 0.47 9.73
CA ALA A 393 -0.25 0.82 9.09
C ALA A 393 -0.10 1.67 7.81
N ASN A 394 1.09 2.24 7.56
CA ASN A 394 1.39 2.97 6.33
C ASN A 394 1.79 2.04 5.17
N VAL A 395 2.00 0.74 5.42
CA VAL A 395 2.14 -0.24 4.36
C VAL A 395 0.75 -0.48 3.76
N VAL A 396 0.56 -0.12 2.49
CA VAL A 396 -0.71 -0.29 1.77
C VAL A 396 -1.01 -1.79 1.64
N ARG A 397 -2.28 -2.18 1.86
CA ARG A 397 -2.73 -3.59 1.95
C ARG A 397 -4.06 -3.86 1.26
N ASP A 398 -4.64 -2.87 0.59
CA ASP A 398 -5.95 -3.05 -0.04
C ASP A 398 -5.82 -3.85 -1.35
N ALA A 399 -6.85 -4.63 -1.67
CA ALA A 399 -6.91 -5.43 -2.88
C ALA A 399 -6.70 -4.60 -4.16
N ASN A 400 -7.05 -3.32 -4.12
CA ASN A 400 -6.88 -2.38 -5.24
C ASN A 400 -5.49 -1.72 -5.27
N GLY A 401 -4.72 -1.78 -4.17
CA GLY A 401 -3.36 -1.25 -4.04
C GLY A 401 -2.30 -2.33 -3.85
N ILE A 402 -2.61 -3.57 -4.23
CA ILE A 402 -1.69 -4.72 -4.25
C ILE A 402 -0.36 -4.41 -4.97
N ASN A 403 -0.39 -3.53 -5.98
CA ASN A 403 0.81 -3.11 -6.71
C ASN A 403 1.64 -2.01 -6.01
N ASN A 404 1.13 -1.43 -4.92
CA ASN A 404 1.71 -0.28 -4.22
C ASN A 404 2.01 -0.58 -2.73
N MET A 405 2.15 -1.86 -2.34
CA MET A 405 2.48 -2.29 -0.96
C MET A 405 3.93 -1.96 -0.57
N GLU A 406 4.38 -0.72 -0.80
CA GLU A 406 5.72 -0.26 -0.47
C GLU A 406 5.69 1.10 0.20
N TYR A 407 6.69 1.36 1.03
CA TYR A 407 6.89 2.69 1.56
C TYR A 407 7.29 3.62 0.41
N GLY A 408 6.53 4.71 0.19
CA GLY A 408 6.69 5.56 -1.00
C GLY A 408 8.10 6.15 -1.20
N ALA A 409 8.89 6.29 -0.13
CA ALA A 409 10.29 6.72 -0.27
C ALA A 409 11.16 5.63 -0.92
N THR A 410 10.92 4.35 -0.66
CA THR A 410 11.66 3.24 -1.27
C THR A 410 11.52 3.27 -2.78
N TRP A 411 10.28 3.36 -3.26
CA TRP A 411 9.96 3.52 -4.69
C TRP A 411 10.71 4.69 -5.31
N PHE A 412 10.61 5.86 -4.67
CA PHE A 412 11.22 7.08 -5.18
C PHE A 412 12.75 6.96 -5.26
N LEU A 413 13.39 6.45 -4.20
CA LEU A 413 14.84 6.34 -4.11
C LEU A 413 15.37 5.32 -5.12
N LEU A 414 14.69 4.17 -5.27
CA LEU A 414 15.02 3.19 -6.29
C LEU A 414 14.89 3.78 -7.69
N ASN A 415 13.81 4.49 -8.01
CA ASN A 415 13.63 5.13 -9.32
C ASN A 415 14.71 6.17 -9.66
N LYS A 416 15.28 6.81 -8.63
CA LYS A 416 16.36 7.78 -8.82
C LYS A 416 17.74 7.12 -8.90
N LEU A 417 17.97 6.04 -8.16
CA LEU A 417 19.22 5.27 -8.21
C LEU A 417 19.31 4.38 -9.46
N LEU A 418 18.19 3.83 -9.89
CA LEU A 418 18.02 3.00 -11.08
C LEU A 418 17.29 3.85 -12.13
N PRO A 419 17.97 4.86 -12.73
CA PRO A 419 17.35 5.73 -13.71
C PRO A 419 16.77 4.92 -14.87
N GLU A 420 15.81 5.52 -15.56
CA GLU A 420 15.17 4.91 -16.73
C GLU A 420 16.20 4.39 -17.73
N LEU A 421 15.86 3.25 -18.33
CA LEU A 421 16.64 2.65 -19.41
C LEU A 421 16.60 3.55 -20.64
N ASN A 422 17.49 4.53 -20.69
CA ASN A 422 17.84 5.18 -21.94
C ASN A 422 19.02 4.41 -22.53
N ASP A 423 18.99 4.20 -23.85
CA ASP A 423 20.10 3.61 -24.60
C ASP A 423 21.41 4.30 -24.19
N GLY A 424 22.35 3.54 -23.62
CA GLY A 424 23.57 4.14 -23.11
C GLY A 424 24.31 3.36 -22.05
N ALA A 425 25.47 3.93 -21.72
CA ALA A 425 26.35 3.44 -20.67
C ALA A 425 25.69 3.55 -19.29
N MET A 426 25.76 2.48 -18.51
CA MET A 426 25.32 2.47 -17.13
C MET A 426 26.51 2.71 -16.19
N ASN A 427 26.28 3.48 -15.12
CA ASN A 427 27.22 3.55 -14.01
C ASN A 427 27.07 2.29 -13.14
N PRO A 428 28.10 1.43 -12.98
CA PRO A 428 28.00 0.22 -12.18
C PRO A 428 27.55 0.43 -10.73
N ARG A 429 27.87 1.59 -10.12
CA ARG A 429 27.39 1.95 -8.77
C ARG A 429 25.88 1.99 -8.63
N ASN A 430 25.17 2.15 -9.74
CA ASN A 430 23.73 2.33 -9.76
C ASN A 430 22.95 1.02 -9.92
N PHE A 431 23.61 -0.08 -10.33
CA PHE A 431 22.91 -1.32 -10.64
C PHE A 431 23.57 -2.56 -10.02
N LEU A 432 24.87 -2.53 -9.70
CA LEU A 432 25.49 -3.63 -8.93
C LEU A 432 24.91 -3.68 -7.52
N THR A 433 24.78 -4.89 -6.96
CA THR A 433 24.22 -5.08 -5.60
C THR A 433 25.11 -5.93 -4.72
N SER A 434 25.19 -7.25 -4.94
CA SER A 434 25.94 -8.17 -4.08
C SER A 434 27.09 -8.85 -4.80
N GLY A 435 28.15 -9.18 -4.07
CA GLY A 435 29.31 -9.91 -4.60
C GLY A 435 30.30 -9.10 -5.44
N TRP A 436 30.16 -7.77 -5.51
CA TRP A 436 31.04 -6.88 -6.26
C TRP A 436 31.86 -5.94 -5.36
N GLU A 437 33.14 -5.78 -5.70
CA GLU A 437 34.09 -4.89 -5.03
C GLU A 437 34.62 -3.86 -6.03
N ALA A 438 34.68 -2.59 -5.65
CA ALA A 438 35.25 -1.56 -6.50
C ALA A 438 36.78 -1.72 -6.61
N ILE A 439 37.31 -1.73 -7.83
CA ILE A 439 38.75 -1.73 -8.12
C ILE A 439 39.13 -0.47 -8.88
N GLY A 440 39.52 0.57 -8.13
CA GLY A 440 39.82 1.89 -8.69
C GLY A 440 38.56 2.68 -9.04
N ASN A 441 38.69 3.62 -9.99
CA ASN A 441 37.62 4.59 -10.26
C ASN A 441 36.43 3.99 -11.04
N ASN A 442 36.69 3.05 -11.96
CA ASN A 442 35.69 2.59 -12.93
C ASN A 442 35.52 1.07 -13.04
N GLY A 443 36.36 0.27 -12.39
CA GLY A 443 36.29 -1.20 -12.47
C GLY A 443 35.60 -1.82 -11.25
N TRP A 444 34.92 -2.94 -11.47
CA TRP A 444 34.29 -3.73 -10.40
C TRP A 444 34.73 -5.18 -10.52
N ARG A 445 35.18 -5.78 -9.43
CA ARG A 445 35.62 -7.17 -9.40
C ARG A 445 34.68 -8.00 -8.55
N THR A 446 34.36 -9.20 -9.00
CA THR A 446 33.81 -10.23 -8.12
C THR A 446 34.82 -11.36 -8.02
N THR A 447 35.04 -11.82 -6.79
CA THR A 447 35.79 -13.04 -6.42
C THR A 447 34.86 -14.11 -5.80
N SER A 448 33.55 -13.85 -5.80
CA SER A 448 32.53 -14.65 -5.12
C SER A 448 31.97 -15.74 -6.04
N LYS A 449 31.32 -16.78 -5.49
CA LYS A 449 30.62 -17.79 -6.34
C LYS A 449 29.41 -17.23 -7.08
N SER A 450 28.85 -16.13 -6.58
CA SER A 450 27.77 -15.39 -7.21
C SER A 450 27.97 -13.89 -7.09
N ALA A 451 27.42 -13.16 -8.04
CA ALA A 451 27.38 -11.72 -8.04
C ALA A 451 26.06 -11.24 -8.64
N ASN A 452 25.41 -10.28 -7.97
CA ASN A 452 24.08 -9.82 -8.36
C ASN A 452 24.14 -8.38 -8.84
N PHE A 453 23.21 -8.07 -9.73
CA PHE A 453 22.93 -6.70 -10.13
C PHE A 453 21.48 -6.57 -10.55
N VAL A 454 20.95 -5.35 -10.54
CA VAL A 454 19.52 -5.08 -10.74
C VAL A 454 19.35 -4.04 -11.82
N ILE A 455 18.50 -4.33 -12.79
CA ILE A 455 18.12 -3.38 -13.82
C ILE A 455 16.63 -3.07 -13.73
N ARG A 456 16.24 -1.89 -14.18
CA ARG A 456 14.84 -1.59 -14.45
C ARG A 456 14.50 -2.11 -15.82
N THR A 457 13.44 -2.88 -16.02
CA THR A 457 13.01 -3.33 -17.36
C THR A 457 11.94 -2.39 -17.93
N ASN A 458 11.83 -2.28 -19.25
CA ASN A 458 10.78 -1.47 -19.88
C ASN A 458 9.41 -2.14 -19.65
N GLN A 459 8.32 -1.38 -19.56
CA GLN A 459 6.97 -1.94 -19.46
C GLN A 459 6.39 -2.41 -20.82
N SER A 460 7.04 -2.09 -21.94
CA SER A 460 6.51 -2.34 -23.31
C SER A 460 6.45 -3.81 -23.75
N GLY A 461 6.78 -4.78 -22.88
CA GLY A 461 6.80 -6.21 -23.23
C GLY A 461 7.96 -6.62 -24.16
N GLU A 462 8.90 -5.72 -24.46
CA GLU A 462 10.05 -5.98 -25.32
C GLU A 462 11.28 -6.47 -24.54
N THR A 463 12.05 -7.40 -25.11
CA THR A 463 13.28 -7.89 -24.47
C THR A 463 14.31 -6.77 -24.30
N THR A 464 14.83 -6.60 -23.07
CA THR A 464 15.92 -5.65 -22.80
C THR A 464 17.25 -6.32 -23.13
N GLN A 465 18.08 -5.70 -23.97
CA GLN A 465 19.42 -6.20 -24.25
C GLN A 465 20.44 -5.52 -23.35
N LEU A 466 21.19 -6.32 -22.60
CA LEU A 466 22.25 -5.89 -21.71
C LEU A 466 23.60 -6.37 -22.27
N LEU A 467 24.53 -5.44 -22.45
CA LEU A 467 25.91 -5.69 -22.86
C LEU A 467 26.83 -5.51 -21.65
N LEU A 468 27.58 -6.53 -21.29
CA LEU A 468 28.54 -6.52 -20.19
C LEU A 468 29.95 -6.75 -20.72
N ASP A 469 30.83 -5.77 -20.59
CA ASP A 469 32.26 -5.90 -20.91
C ASP A 469 32.99 -6.46 -19.68
N ILE A 470 33.26 -7.77 -19.72
CA ILE A 470 33.78 -8.54 -18.60
C ILE A 470 35.15 -9.12 -18.96
N GLU A 471 36.09 -9.01 -18.03
CA GLU A 471 37.38 -9.70 -18.08
C GLU A 471 37.39 -10.85 -17.08
N ASN A 472 37.50 -12.07 -17.60
CA ASN A 472 37.71 -13.26 -16.76
C ASN A 472 39.20 -13.43 -16.47
N ARG A 473 39.58 -13.29 -15.20
CA ARG A 473 40.95 -13.38 -14.70
C ARG A 473 41.31 -14.76 -14.16
N SER A 474 40.41 -15.74 -14.23
CA SER A 474 40.74 -17.13 -13.91
C SER A 474 41.96 -17.58 -14.70
N THR A 475 42.94 -18.18 -14.02
CA THR A 475 44.21 -18.66 -14.62
C THR A 475 43.96 -19.53 -15.86
N LYS A 476 44.78 -19.34 -16.91
CA LYS A 476 44.65 -20.02 -18.22
C LYS A 476 44.54 -21.56 -18.13
N GLU A 477 45.07 -22.16 -17.08
CA GLU A 477 45.08 -23.62 -16.87
C GLU A 477 43.70 -24.23 -16.59
N LYS A 478 42.67 -23.42 -16.26
CA LYS A 478 41.39 -23.94 -15.76
C LYS A 478 40.29 -24.12 -16.81
N GLY A 479 40.59 -23.89 -18.09
CA GLY A 479 39.60 -24.02 -19.17
C GLY A 479 38.47 -22.98 -19.07
N PRO A 480 37.44 -23.06 -19.94
CA PRO A 480 36.28 -22.18 -19.87
C PRO A 480 35.52 -22.34 -18.55
N HIS A 481 35.11 -21.22 -17.96
CA HIS A 481 34.25 -21.23 -16.76
C HIS A 481 32.79 -21.22 -17.18
N ALA A 482 32.01 -22.19 -16.71
CA ALA A 482 30.56 -22.18 -16.88
C ALA A 482 29.95 -21.13 -15.94
N LEU A 483 29.31 -20.13 -16.52
CA LEU A 483 28.59 -19.07 -15.84
C LEU A 483 27.09 -19.25 -16.09
N THR A 484 26.32 -19.40 -15.02
CA THR A 484 24.86 -19.44 -15.07
C THR A 484 24.30 -18.06 -14.76
N PHE A 485 23.44 -17.58 -15.66
CA PHE A 485 22.67 -16.36 -15.50
C PHE A 485 21.28 -16.75 -15.01
N SER A 486 20.88 -16.15 -13.91
CA SER A 486 19.52 -16.27 -13.40
C SER A 486 18.85 -14.90 -13.38
N ILE A 487 17.57 -14.87 -13.77
CA ILE A 487 16.70 -13.70 -13.62
C ILE A 487 15.71 -14.02 -12.51
N ASP A 488 15.68 -13.17 -11.48
CA ASP A 488 14.79 -13.34 -10.33
C ASP A 488 14.86 -14.77 -9.73
N GLY A 489 16.08 -15.30 -9.64
CA GLY A 489 16.38 -16.64 -9.14
C GLY A 489 16.18 -17.77 -10.16
N GLN A 490 15.53 -17.52 -11.30
CA GLN A 490 15.30 -18.53 -12.34
C GLN A 490 16.46 -18.57 -13.34
N PRO A 491 17.15 -19.72 -13.52
CA PRO A 491 18.24 -19.84 -14.48
C PRO A 491 17.70 -19.70 -15.90
N ILE A 492 18.21 -18.72 -16.64
CA ILE A 492 17.79 -18.42 -18.02
C ILE A 492 18.80 -18.88 -19.07
N HIS A 493 20.09 -18.84 -18.74
CA HIS A 493 21.15 -19.09 -19.70
C HIS A 493 22.41 -19.56 -18.98
N SER A 494 23.21 -20.39 -19.65
CA SER A 494 24.57 -20.72 -19.20
C SER A 494 25.55 -20.47 -20.33
N LEU A 495 26.63 -19.76 -20.03
CA LEU A 495 27.68 -19.42 -20.99
C LEU A 495 29.03 -19.86 -20.47
N ASN A 496 29.85 -20.40 -21.37
CA ASN A 496 31.25 -20.64 -21.11
C ASN A 496 32.04 -19.36 -21.38
N ILE A 497 32.65 -18.80 -20.34
CA ILE A 497 33.52 -17.62 -20.45
C ILE A 497 34.98 -18.04 -20.48
N HIS A 498 35.73 -17.53 -21.46
CA HIS A 498 37.15 -17.84 -21.61
C HIS A 498 38.00 -16.85 -20.82
N PRO A 499 39.22 -17.21 -20.37
CA PRO A 499 40.15 -16.25 -19.79
C PRO A 499 40.40 -15.08 -20.75
N GLY A 500 40.36 -13.85 -20.24
CA GLY A 500 40.49 -12.62 -21.00
C GLY A 500 39.23 -11.75 -21.02
N ARG A 501 39.29 -10.64 -21.77
CA ARG A 501 38.22 -9.65 -21.89
C ARG A 501 37.27 -10.00 -23.03
N GLN A 502 35.97 -9.99 -22.75
CA GLN A 502 34.92 -10.31 -23.70
C GLN A 502 33.63 -9.54 -23.38
N THR A 503 32.84 -9.24 -24.41
CA THR A 503 31.51 -8.64 -24.24
C THR A 503 30.45 -9.73 -24.20
N LEU A 504 29.73 -9.81 -23.09
CA LEU A 504 28.56 -10.69 -22.93
C LEU A 504 27.31 -9.95 -23.35
N LYS A 505 26.50 -10.59 -24.20
CA LYS A 505 25.18 -10.08 -24.59
C LYS A 505 24.10 -10.91 -23.91
N LEU A 506 23.33 -10.26 -23.04
CA LEU A 506 22.24 -10.87 -22.30
C LEU A 506 20.91 -10.33 -22.81
N LEU A 507 19.98 -11.24 -23.05
CA LEU A 507 18.60 -10.92 -23.40
C LEU A 507 17.76 -11.12 -22.14
N VAL A 508 17.28 -10.03 -21.58
CA VAL A 508 16.46 -10.02 -20.36
C VAL A 508 15.00 -9.96 -20.82
N PRO A 509 14.26 -11.08 -20.81
CA PRO A 509 12.86 -11.10 -21.18
C PRO A 509 12.03 -10.25 -20.22
N ASN A 510 11.23 -9.35 -20.76
CA ASN A 510 10.19 -8.66 -19.99
C ASN A 510 9.10 -9.62 -19.50
N THR A 511 8.91 -10.76 -20.16
CA THR A 511 7.78 -11.68 -19.98
C THR A 511 7.95 -12.71 -18.87
N MET A 512 9.10 -12.75 -18.18
CA MET A 512 9.19 -13.48 -16.89
C MET A 512 8.59 -12.69 -15.73
N GLN A 513 7.99 -11.53 -16.04
CA GLN A 513 7.16 -10.79 -15.13
C GLN A 513 5.83 -11.53 -14.87
N SER A 514 5.86 -12.54 -13.99
CA SER A 514 4.63 -13.09 -13.39
C SER A 514 3.84 -11.98 -12.69
N GLN A 515 2.57 -12.18 -12.35
CA GLN A 515 1.81 -11.21 -11.52
C GLN A 515 2.51 -10.89 -10.17
N LEU A 516 3.53 -11.68 -9.79
CA LEU A 516 4.38 -11.49 -8.64
C LEU A 516 5.68 -10.68 -8.88
N SER A 517 6.01 -10.31 -10.12
CA SER A 517 7.25 -9.60 -10.44
C SER A 517 7.11 -8.08 -10.32
N ASP A 518 8.07 -7.48 -9.65
CA ASP A 518 8.23 -6.03 -9.52
C ASP A 518 8.39 -5.36 -10.91
N PRO A 519 7.50 -4.45 -11.33
CA PRO A 519 7.62 -3.77 -12.62
C PRO A 519 8.85 -2.86 -12.72
N LEU A 520 9.59 -2.65 -11.62
CA LEU A 520 10.72 -1.74 -11.56
C LEU A 520 12.06 -2.43 -11.41
N LEU A 521 12.11 -3.70 -10.97
CA LEU A 521 13.36 -4.39 -10.68
C LEU A 521 13.38 -5.78 -11.32
N THR A 522 14.41 -6.03 -12.11
CA THR A 522 14.82 -7.35 -12.55
C THR A 522 16.20 -7.61 -12.01
N GLU A 523 16.33 -8.55 -11.08
CA GLU A 523 17.63 -8.95 -10.56
C GLU A 523 18.23 -10.01 -11.45
N ILE A 524 19.50 -9.80 -11.79
CA ILE A 524 20.29 -10.72 -12.59
C ILE A 524 21.42 -11.22 -11.70
N THR A 525 21.46 -12.53 -11.52
CA THR A 525 22.52 -13.21 -10.78
C THR A 525 23.46 -13.88 -11.76
N LEU A 526 24.75 -13.57 -11.63
CA LEU A 526 25.85 -14.33 -12.21
C LEU A 526 26.28 -15.36 -11.19
N SER A 527 26.33 -16.64 -11.54
CA SER A 527 26.75 -17.69 -10.62
C SER A 527 27.61 -18.74 -11.30
N SER A 528 28.51 -19.36 -10.53
CA SER A 528 29.26 -20.53 -10.99
C SER A 528 29.20 -21.64 -9.95
N ASN A 529 28.84 -22.84 -10.41
CA ASN A 529 28.71 -24.01 -9.55
C ASN A 529 30.06 -24.63 -9.18
N THR A 530 31.11 -24.38 -9.97
CA THR A 530 32.37 -25.11 -9.86
C THR A 530 33.45 -24.31 -9.14
N GLN A 531 33.53 -22.99 -9.35
CA GLN A 531 34.60 -22.14 -8.79
C GLN A 531 34.10 -20.73 -8.50
N PRO A 532 34.77 -19.96 -7.62
CA PRO A 532 34.50 -18.54 -7.48
C PRO A 532 34.71 -17.81 -8.80
N LEU A 533 33.85 -16.84 -9.08
CA LEU A 533 33.96 -15.92 -10.21
C LEU A 533 35.22 -15.09 -9.98
N ASP A 534 36.16 -15.00 -10.92
CA ASP A 534 37.23 -13.97 -10.89
C ASP A 534 37.03 -13.03 -12.07
N LEU A 535 35.99 -12.21 -11.97
CA LEU A 535 35.50 -11.38 -13.07
C LEU A 535 35.71 -9.91 -12.76
N VAL A 536 36.16 -9.15 -13.75
CA VAL A 536 36.19 -7.69 -13.71
C VAL A 536 35.18 -7.14 -14.72
N LEU A 537 34.20 -6.38 -14.24
CA LEU A 537 33.29 -5.59 -15.05
C LEU A 537 33.92 -4.23 -15.34
N HIS A 538 34.20 -3.98 -16.62
CA HIS A 538 34.76 -2.73 -17.12
C HIS A 538 33.68 -1.75 -17.57
N HIS A 539 32.64 -2.26 -18.22
CA HIS A 539 31.56 -1.46 -18.77
C HIS A 539 30.26 -2.25 -18.80
N ALA A 540 29.13 -1.55 -18.64
CA ALA A 540 27.83 -2.12 -18.89
C ALA A 540 26.99 -1.13 -19.69
N GLN A 541 26.28 -1.62 -20.69
CA GLN A 541 25.45 -0.81 -21.56
C GLN A 541 24.10 -1.51 -21.75
N ILE A 542 23.03 -0.72 -21.70
CA ILE A 542 21.72 -1.18 -22.11
C ILE A 542 21.45 -0.62 -23.51
N THR A 543 21.01 -1.50 -24.40
CA THR A 543 20.66 -1.15 -25.77
C THR A 543 19.18 -1.46 -26.01
N GLY A 544 18.48 -0.50 -26.59
CA GLY A 544 17.05 -0.51 -26.86
C GLY A 544 16.59 -1.69 -27.69
N THR A 545 15.27 -1.82 -27.72
CA THR A 545 14.55 -3.06 -27.94
C THR A 545 14.86 -3.68 -29.29
N GLY A 546 15.50 -4.86 -29.25
CA GLY A 546 15.68 -5.68 -30.43
C GLY A 546 14.31 -6.07 -30.96
N ARG A 547 13.92 -5.58 -32.15
CA ARG A 547 12.79 -6.12 -32.91
C ARG A 547 12.91 -7.65 -32.94
N LYS A 548 11.81 -8.34 -32.55
CA LYS A 548 11.63 -9.82 -32.51
C LYS A 548 12.71 -10.60 -33.27
N ILE A 549 13.65 -11.19 -32.52
CA ILE A 549 14.50 -12.26 -33.04
C ILE A 549 13.66 -13.54 -33.07
N ALA A 550 13.54 -14.17 -34.24
CA ALA A 550 12.80 -15.41 -34.42
C ALA A 550 13.36 -16.53 -33.54
N ASN A 551 12.48 -17.24 -32.84
CA ASN A 551 12.78 -18.29 -31.86
C ASN A 551 13.71 -19.38 -32.43
N HIS A 552 14.86 -19.60 -31.78
CA HIS A 552 15.56 -20.88 -31.82
C HIS A 552 15.29 -21.61 -30.49
N GLN A 553 14.56 -22.74 -30.57
CA GLN A 553 14.31 -23.63 -29.43
C GLN A 553 15.50 -24.58 -29.23
N SER A 554 15.86 -24.80 -27.96
CA SER A 554 16.77 -25.86 -27.51
C SER A 554 15.98 -26.84 -26.62
N PRO A 555 16.20 -28.16 -26.69
CA PRO A 555 15.36 -29.13 -25.98
C PRO A 555 15.97 -29.55 -24.64
N PHE A 556 15.13 -29.56 -23.60
CA PHE A 556 15.34 -30.37 -22.40
C PHE A 556 14.00 -31.03 -22.04
N HIS A 557 14.02 -32.36 -21.88
CA HIS A 557 12.89 -33.15 -21.41
C HIS A 557 13.02 -33.40 -19.91
N GLN A 558 11.93 -33.21 -19.18
CA GLN A 558 11.70 -33.75 -17.83
C GLN A 558 10.28 -34.33 -17.77
N GLU A 559 10.13 -35.44 -17.06
CA GLU A 559 8.92 -36.28 -16.99
C GLU A 559 7.78 -35.61 -16.19
N GLU A 560 6.54 -35.81 -16.68
CA GLU A 560 5.30 -35.21 -16.17
C GLU A 560 4.77 -35.90 -14.88
N PRO A 561 4.35 -35.14 -13.86
CA PRO A 561 3.45 -35.63 -12.83
C PRO A 561 1.98 -35.49 -13.27
N ALA A 562 1.13 -36.41 -12.80
CA ALA A 562 -0.29 -36.46 -13.15
C ALA A 562 -1.06 -35.18 -12.73
N SER A 563 -1.77 -34.58 -13.70
CA SER A 563 -2.54 -33.32 -13.57
C SER A 563 -3.83 -33.48 -12.77
N GLN A 564 -4.12 -32.53 -11.86
CA GLN A 564 -5.47 -32.35 -11.31
C GLN A 564 -6.34 -31.51 -12.27
N PRO A 565 -7.65 -31.81 -12.38
CA PRO A 565 -8.57 -31.07 -13.26
C PRO A 565 -8.84 -29.65 -12.76
N ILE A 566 -9.07 -28.72 -13.68
CA ILE A 566 -9.49 -27.34 -13.39
C ILE A 566 -10.92 -27.37 -12.86
N ASN A 567 -11.11 -26.96 -11.60
CA ASN A 567 -12.43 -26.76 -10.99
C ASN A 567 -13.21 -25.65 -11.72
N THR A 568 -14.54 -25.72 -11.69
CA THR A 568 -15.41 -24.65 -12.21
C THR A 568 -15.14 -23.35 -11.46
N ILE A 569 -14.82 -22.29 -12.19
CA ILE A 569 -14.59 -20.95 -11.64
C ILE A 569 -15.80 -20.08 -11.94
N ASP A 570 -16.54 -19.67 -10.91
CA ASP A 570 -17.61 -18.67 -11.00
C ASP A 570 -17.01 -17.26 -10.92
N LEU A 571 -17.10 -16.52 -12.03
CA LEU A 571 -16.50 -15.19 -12.18
C LEU A 571 -17.34 -14.09 -11.53
N PHE A 572 -18.47 -14.42 -10.91
CA PHE A 572 -19.23 -13.49 -10.05
C PHE A 572 -18.85 -13.59 -8.58
N SER A 573 -18.19 -14.67 -8.17
CA SER A 573 -17.73 -14.79 -6.80
C SER A 573 -16.64 -13.75 -6.56
N ASN A 574 -16.73 -13.00 -5.46
CA ASN A 574 -15.63 -12.12 -4.99
C ASN A 574 -14.45 -12.95 -4.45
N GLU A 575 -14.41 -14.26 -4.72
CA GLU A 575 -13.31 -15.13 -4.35
C GLU A 575 -12.13 -14.80 -5.26
N SER A 576 -11.04 -14.32 -4.68
CA SER A 576 -9.79 -14.09 -5.40
C SER A 576 -9.17 -15.44 -5.75
N TYR A 577 -9.19 -15.82 -7.01
CA TYR A 577 -8.40 -16.95 -7.51
C TYR A 577 -7.01 -16.41 -7.90
N GLU A 578 -5.93 -17.01 -7.37
CA GLU A 578 -4.53 -16.55 -7.59
C GLU A 578 -4.15 -16.38 -9.07
N ASN A 579 -4.86 -17.06 -9.98
CA ASN A 579 -4.58 -17.10 -11.40
C ASN A 579 -5.67 -16.44 -12.26
N LEU A 580 -6.54 -15.62 -11.67
CA LEU A 580 -7.66 -14.96 -12.35
C LEU A 580 -7.75 -13.48 -11.95
N ASP A 581 -7.83 -12.61 -12.93
CA ASP A 581 -8.05 -11.18 -12.76
C ASP A 581 -9.23 -10.74 -13.65
N VAL A 582 -10.19 -10.01 -13.06
CA VAL A 582 -11.42 -9.59 -13.73
C VAL A 582 -11.59 -8.09 -13.61
N GLU A 583 -11.51 -7.40 -14.75
CA GLU A 583 -11.72 -5.95 -14.88
C GLU A 583 -13.03 -5.65 -15.60
N GLY A 584 -13.62 -4.49 -15.30
CA GLY A 584 -14.80 -4.01 -16.01
C GLY A 584 -16.09 -4.76 -15.65
N LEU A 585 -16.18 -5.37 -14.47
CA LEU A 585 -17.44 -5.84 -13.86
C LEU A 585 -17.77 -5.00 -12.62
N SER A 586 -19.06 -4.73 -12.40
CA SER A 586 -19.54 -4.20 -11.12
C SER A 586 -19.58 -5.27 -10.04
N ALA A 587 -19.77 -4.84 -8.79
CA ALA A 587 -20.22 -5.75 -7.73
C ALA A 587 -21.56 -6.42 -8.10
N MET A 588 -21.80 -7.59 -7.52
CA MET A 588 -23.05 -8.34 -7.68
C MET A 588 -24.24 -7.53 -7.17
N GLU A 589 -25.26 -7.41 -8.01
CA GLU A 589 -26.55 -6.78 -7.72
C GLU A 589 -27.66 -7.83 -7.76
N SER A 590 -28.78 -7.55 -7.09
CA SER A 590 -29.93 -8.43 -7.05
C SER A 590 -31.23 -7.64 -6.95
N ASN A 591 -32.29 -8.16 -7.56
CA ASN A 591 -33.68 -7.71 -7.34
C ASN A 591 -34.51 -8.72 -6.53
N GLY A 592 -33.85 -9.74 -5.94
CA GLY A 592 -34.50 -10.84 -5.22
C GLY A 592 -35.06 -11.96 -6.11
N LYS A 593 -35.11 -11.78 -7.44
CA LYS A 593 -35.44 -12.84 -8.41
C LYS A 593 -34.23 -13.29 -9.21
N GLU A 594 -33.35 -12.35 -9.53
CA GLU A 594 -32.16 -12.59 -10.33
C GLU A 594 -30.97 -11.86 -9.70
N ASN A 595 -29.78 -12.41 -9.94
CA ASN A 595 -28.51 -11.78 -9.57
C ASN A 595 -27.74 -11.45 -10.86
N TRP A 596 -27.06 -10.31 -10.90
CA TRP A 596 -26.26 -9.91 -12.05
C TRP A 596 -25.05 -9.06 -11.66
N CYS A 597 -24.07 -8.99 -12.56
CA CYS A 597 -23.01 -7.99 -12.52
C CYS A 597 -23.07 -7.16 -13.81
N TRP A 598 -22.91 -5.83 -13.71
CA TRP A 598 -22.84 -4.98 -14.89
C TRP A 598 -21.46 -5.05 -15.54
N GLY A 599 -21.41 -5.20 -16.86
CA GLY A 599 -20.24 -4.83 -17.65
C GLY A 599 -20.08 -3.31 -17.63
N LEU A 600 -18.89 -2.84 -17.27
CA LEU A 600 -18.56 -1.43 -17.07
C LEU A 600 -17.57 -0.94 -18.13
N GLY A 601 -17.83 0.23 -18.69
CA GLY A 601 -16.94 0.88 -19.66
C GLY A 601 -16.99 0.23 -21.04
N PRO A 602 -15.91 0.34 -21.83
CA PRO A 602 -15.87 -0.20 -23.19
C PRO A 602 -15.71 -1.72 -23.26
N GLU A 603 -15.26 -2.38 -22.18
CA GLU A 603 -15.03 -3.82 -22.15
C GLU A 603 -15.02 -4.40 -20.73
N THR A 604 -15.42 -5.67 -20.62
CA THR A 604 -15.07 -6.53 -19.48
C THR A 604 -13.91 -7.43 -19.89
N LYS A 605 -12.86 -7.50 -19.07
CA LYS A 605 -11.63 -8.24 -19.37
C LYS A 605 -11.33 -9.25 -18.28
N ILE A 606 -11.12 -10.49 -18.67
CA ILE A 606 -10.79 -11.61 -17.78
C ILE A 606 -9.41 -12.12 -18.18
N ARG A 607 -8.41 -11.93 -17.33
CA ARG A 607 -7.08 -12.47 -17.50
C ARG A 607 -6.94 -13.74 -16.66
N PHE A 608 -6.45 -14.81 -17.26
CA PHE A 608 -6.23 -16.06 -16.53
C PHE A 608 -4.99 -16.80 -17.01
N TYR A 609 -4.34 -17.52 -16.11
CA TYR A 609 -3.12 -18.28 -16.39
C TYR A 609 -3.42 -19.76 -16.59
N VAL A 610 -2.88 -20.34 -17.66
CA VAL A 610 -2.88 -21.79 -17.93
C VAL A 610 -1.44 -22.27 -17.84
N ASP A 611 -1.15 -23.13 -16.88
CA ASP A 611 0.21 -23.65 -16.66
C ASP A 611 0.78 -24.29 -17.95
N PRO A 612 1.92 -23.79 -18.47
CA PRO A 612 2.57 -24.32 -19.66
C PRO A 612 2.96 -25.80 -19.58
N GLN A 613 3.12 -26.32 -18.36
CA GLN A 613 3.45 -27.73 -18.09
C GLN A 613 2.23 -28.65 -18.20
N LEU A 614 1.01 -28.12 -18.17
CA LEU A 614 -0.19 -28.94 -18.33
C LEU A 614 -0.31 -29.49 -19.77
N PRO A 615 -0.91 -30.69 -19.91
CA PRO A 615 -1.12 -31.29 -21.22
C PRO A 615 -2.06 -30.45 -22.08
N ASP A 616 -1.96 -30.61 -23.40
CA ASP A 616 -2.77 -29.84 -24.36
C ASP A 616 -4.28 -29.96 -24.17
N SER A 617 -4.74 -31.05 -23.55
CA SER A 617 -6.14 -31.24 -23.16
C SER A 617 -6.61 -30.25 -22.08
N ALA A 618 -5.73 -29.81 -21.18
CA ALA A 618 -6.03 -28.79 -20.17
C ALA A 618 -6.22 -27.38 -20.78
N ARG A 619 -5.79 -27.18 -22.03
CA ARG A 619 -6.01 -25.92 -22.76
C ARG A 619 -7.42 -25.76 -23.28
N GLN A 620 -8.23 -26.82 -23.26
CA GLN A 620 -9.64 -26.77 -23.64
C GLN A 620 -10.47 -26.37 -22.42
N LEU A 621 -11.02 -25.15 -22.45
CA LEU A 621 -11.93 -24.66 -21.43
C LEU A 621 -13.34 -24.54 -22.00
N LEU A 622 -14.33 -24.73 -21.15
CA LEU A 622 -15.74 -24.43 -21.41
C LEU A 622 -16.07 -23.07 -20.79
N LEU A 623 -16.24 -22.06 -21.65
CA LEU A 623 -16.75 -20.75 -21.27
C LEU A 623 -18.28 -20.79 -21.27
N THR A 624 -18.90 -20.52 -20.13
CA THR A 624 -20.36 -20.37 -20.00
C THR A 624 -20.68 -18.94 -19.59
N PHE A 625 -21.52 -18.24 -20.35
CA PHE A 625 -21.98 -16.91 -19.97
C PHE A 625 -23.42 -16.66 -20.41
N GLY A 626 -24.07 -15.76 -19.70
CA GLY A 626 -25.41 -15.27 -19.95
C GLY A 626 -25.43 -13.78 -19.69
N PHE A 627 -25.91 -12.96 -20.63
CA PHE A 627 -26.08 -11.53 -20.38
C PHE A 627 -27.38 -10.99 -20.98
N LYS A 628 -27.88 -9.89 -20.41
CA LYS A 628 -29.04 -9.13 -20.89
C LYS A 628 -28.61 -7.74 -21.34
N ASN A 629 -29.14 -7.27 -22.47
CA ASN A 629 -28.98 -5.88 -22.86
C ASN A 629 -29.99 -5.00 -22.10
N GLY A 630 -29.52 -4.29 -21.08
CA GLY A 630 -30.38 -3.40 -20.28
C GLY A 630 -30.73 -2.07 -20.95
N MET A 631 -29.98 -1.67 -21.99
CA MET A 631 -29.66 -0.25 -22.19
C MET A 631 -30.07 0.28 -23.56
N SER A 632 -29.44 -0.19 -24.65
CA SER A 632 -29.50 0.46 -25.95
C SER A 632 -29.93 -0.50 -27.06
N PRO A 633 -30.86 -0.12 -27.96
CA PRO A 633 -31.22 -0.94 -29.11
C PRO A 633 -30.07 -1.07 -30.13
N LYS A 634 -28.94 -0.38 -29.93
CA LYS A 634 -27.75 -0.43 -30.81
C LYS A 634 -26.56 -1.16 -30.19
N GLN A 635 -26.70 -1.71 -28.99
CA GLN A 635 -25.63 -2.47 -28.34
C GLN A 635 -25.23 -3.67 -29.21
N ALA A 636 -23.94 -3.90 -29.38
CA ALA A 636 -23.35 -5.11 -29.93
C ALA A 636 -22.23 -5.55 -28.98
N VAL A 637 -21.98 -6.85 -28.90
CA VAL A 637 -20.94 -7.43 -28.03
C VAL A 637 -20.01 -8.30 -28.87
N THR A 638 -18.71 -8.02 -28.83
CA THR A 638 -17.68 -8.88 -29.43
C THR A 638 -16.96 -9.62 -28.31
N VAL A 639 -16.87 -10.95 -28.40
CA VAL A 639 -16.04 -11.75 -27.48
C VAL A 639 -14.72 -12.05 -28.16
N ARG A 640 -13.61 -11.68 -27.52
CA ARG A 640 -12.25 -11.98 -27.98
C ARG A 640 -11.52 -12.90 -27.03
N LEU A 641 -10.70 -13.79 -27.57
CA LEU A 641 -9.70 -14.52 -26.80
C LEU A 641 -8.33 -14.24 -27.40
N ASN A 642 -7.41 -13.72 -26.58
CA ASN A 642 -6.05 -13.37 -26.95
C ASN A 642 -6.00 -12.46 -28.20
N GLY A 643 -6.87 -11.45 -28.24
CA GLY A 643 -6.97 -10.49 -29.34
C GLY A 643 -7.68 -10.99 -30.60
N LYS A 644 -8.17 -12.24 -30.62
CA LYS A 644 -8.92 -12.80 -31.75
C LYS A 644 -10.41 -12.85 -31.44
N ASP A 645 -11.24 -12.29 -32.35
CA ASP A 645 -12.70 -12.40 -32.27
C ASP A 645 -13.12 -13.87 -32.35
N ILE A 646 -13.84 -14.35 -31.33
CA ILE A 646 -14.38 -15.71 -31.26
C ILE A 646 -15.91 -15.75 -31.34
N LEU A 647 -16.60 -14.68 -30.92
CA LEU A 647 -18.05 -14.51 -31.08
C LEU A 647 -18.39 -13.04 -31.34
N TYR A 648 -19.49 -12.79 -32.05
CA TYR A 648 -20.05 -11.47 -32.26
C TYR A 648 -21.57 -11.52 -32.12
N PHE A 649 -22.12 -10.66 -31.27
CA PHE A 649 -23.56 -10.49 -31.04
C PHE A 649 -23.99 -9.14 -31.62
N PRO A 650 -24.63 -9.10 -32.79
CA PRO A 650 -25.13 -7.87 -33.35
C PRO A 650 -26.34 -7.36 -32.55
N SER A 651 -26.64 -6.07 -32.68
CA SER A 651 -27.73 -5.42 -31.93
C SER A 651 -29.12 -6.05 -32.09
N GLN A 652 -29.34 -6.73 -33.21
CA GLN A 652 -30.58 -7.42 -33.53
C GLN A 652 -30.77 -8.70 -32.69
N GLU A 653 -29.68 -9.33 -32.24
CA GLU A 653 -29.71 -10.55 -31.42
C GLU A 653 -29.82 -10.26 -29.91
N ILE A 654 -29.37 -9.09 -29.48
CA ILE A 654 -29.39 -8.66 -28.08
C ILE A 654 -30.35 -7.49 -27.90
N ASN A 655 -31.61 -7.67 -28.31
CA ASN A 655 -32.64 -6.65 -28.10
C ASN A 655 -32.80 -6.31 -26.60
N LYS A 656 -33.39 -5.16 -26.31
CA LYS A 656 -33.57 -4.68 -24.93
C LYS A 656 -34.27 -5.76 -24.09
N GLN A 657 -33.67 -6.12 -22.95
CA GLN A 657 -34.09 -7.16 -22.00
C GLN A 657 -34.05 -8.61 -22.52
N GLN A 658 -33.59 -8.85 -23.75
CA GLN A 658 -33.38 -10.22 -24.24
C GLN A 658 -32.10 -10.79 -23.62
N GLN A 659 -32.22 -11.96 -22.99
CA GLN A 659 -31.09 -12.71 -22.47
C GLN A 659 -30.45 -13.53 -23.59
N VAL A 660 -29.12 -13.52 -23.62
CA VAL A 660 -28.32 -14.38 -24.48
C VAL A 660 -27.46 -15.27 -23.61
N ASP A 661 -27.71 -16.57 -23.69
CA ASP A 661 -26.92 -17.62 -23.04
C ASP A 661 -26.05 -18.36 -24.05
N ARG A 662 -24.79 -18.61 -23.70
CA ARG A 662 -23.83 -19.35 -24.52
C ARG A 662 -22.95 -20.25 -23.68
N ARG A 663 -22.61 -21.37 -24.30
CA ARG A 663 -21.60 -22.32 -23.85
C ARG A 663 -20.65 -22.56 -25.01
N LEU A 664 -19.38 -22.21 -24.84
CA LEU A 664 -18.39 -22.25 -25.89
C LEU A 664 -17.14 -23.00 -25.41
N LYS A 665 -16.72 -24.00 -26.18
CA LYS A 665 -15.40 -24.60 -26.01
C LYS A 665 -14.37 -23.64 -26.61
N ILE A 666 -13.46 -23.15 -25.77
CA ILE A 666 -12.36 -22.28 -26.17
C ILE A 666 -11.04 -23.02 -25.99
N VAL A 667 -10.10 -22.75 -26.90
CA VAL A 667 -8.73 -23.30 -26.83
C VAL A 667 -7.79 -22.17 -26.44
N THR A 668 -7.13 -22.34 -25.31
CA THR A 668 -6.25 -21.34 -24.71
C THR A 668 -4.79 -21.54 -25.16
N GLN A 669 -3.99 -20.49 -25.03
CA GLN A 669 -2.55 -20.58 -25.18
C GLN A 669 -1.90 -20.95 -23.85
N LYS A 670 -0.67 -21.48 -23.89
CA LYS A 670 0.13 -21.69 -22.68
C LYS A 670 0.47 -20.34 -22.04
N GLY A 671 0.42 -20.28 -20.71
CA GLY A 671 0.65 -19.06 -19.95
C GLY A 671 -0.59 -18.16 -19.86
N VAL A 672 -0.40 -16.86 -20.00
CA VAL A 672 -1.47 -15.86 -19.81
C VAL A 672 -2.43 -15.84 -20.99
N ASN A 673 -3.73 -15.89 -20.68
CA ASN A 673 -4.84 -15.73 -21.61
C ASN A 673 -5.68 -14.51 -21.22
N VAL A 674 -6.27 -13.85 -22.21
CA VAL A 674 -7.14 -12.69 -22.02
C VAL A 674 -8.44 -12.92 -22.79
N LEU A 675 -9.54 -13.02 -22.06
CA LEU A 675 -10.91 -13.08 -22.59
C LEU A 675 -11.56 -11.71 -22.42
N GLU A 676 -12.06 -11.13 -23.52
CA GLU A 676 -12.59 -9.76 -23.54
C GLU A 676 -14.03 -9.78 -24.06
N PHE A 677 -14.94 -9.09 -23.39
CA PHE A 677 -16.28 -8.76 -23.86
C PHE A 677 -16.30 -7.28 -24.20
N ILE A 678 -16.23 -6.95 -25.49
CA ILE A 678 -16.13 -5.57 -25.98
C ILE A 678 -17.52 -5.05 -26.32
N TYR A 679 -17.85 -3.88 -25.81
CA TYR A 679 -19.13 -3.21 -25.96
C TYR A 679 -19.02 -2.05 -26.95
N ASN A 680 -19.94 -1.95 -27.90
CA ASN A 680 -19.97 -0.78 -28.81
C ASN A 680 -20.69 0.45 -28.20
N ASP A 681 -21.54 0.26 -27.18
CA ASP A 681 -22.44 1.28 -26.62
C ASP A 681 -22.66 1.17 -25.09
N TRP A 682 -21.66 1.57 -24.30
CA TRP A 682 -21.82 1.72 -22.85
C TRP A 682 -22.46 3.08 -22.52
N ASN A 683 -23.78 3.09 -22.32
CA ASN A 683 -24.55 4.29 -21.98
C ASN A 683 -24.39 5.46 -22.99
N HIS A 684 -24.45 5.20 -24.30
CA HIS A 684 -24.24 6.21 -25.36
C HIS A 684 -22.88 6.90 -25.32
N ARG A 685 -21.88 6.27 -24.69
CA ARG A 685 -20.57 6.87 -24.39
C ARG A 685 -20.69 8.14 -23.53
N LYS A 686 -21.81 8.32 -22.83
CA LYS A 686 -22.04 9.43 -21.88
C LYS A 686 -21.74 8.96 -20.46
N GLN A 687 -21.25 9.88 -19.62
CA GLN A 687 -20.86 9.58 -18.24
C GLN A 687 -22.05 9.31 -17.29
N GLU A 688 -23.28 9.69 -17.65
CA GLU A 688 -24.43 9.61 -16.76
C GLU A 688 -25.57 8.83 -17.40
N PHE A 689 -26.13 7.87 -16.66
CA PHE A 689 -27.27 7.06 -17.09
C PHE A 689 -28.57 7.88 -17.13
N SER A 690 -29.44 7.56 -18.10
CA SER A 690 -30.77 8.15 -18.26
C SER A 690 -31.50 8.29 -16.91
N ASN A 691 -32.01 9.48 -16.58
CA ASN A 691 -32.91 9.86 -15.48
C ASN A 691 -32.71 9.30 -14.04
N THR A 692 -31.94 8.23 -13.79
CA THR A 692 -31.67 7.67 -12.46
C THR A 692 -30.38 8.22 -11.86
N GLY A 693 -29.55 8.90 -12.67
CA GLY A 693 -28.33 9.55 -12.20
C GLY A 693 -27.21 8.59 -11.80
N ASP A 694 -27.25 7.33 -12.24
CA ASP A 694 -26.14 6.40 -12.03
C ASP A 694 -24.92 6.86 -12.87
N PRO A 695 -23.79 7.20 -12.23
CA PRO A 695 -22.60 7.70 -12.93
C PRO A 695 -21.75 6.57 -13.56
N ARG A 696 -22.14 5.30 -13.38
CA ARG A 696 -21.39 4.16 -13.91
C ARG A 696 -21.62 3.99 -15.41
N GLN A 697 -20.57 3.60 -16.12
CA GLN A 697 -20.59 3.35 -17.57
C GLN A 697 -21.19 1.97 -17.88
N LEU A 698 -22.48 1.76 -17.64
CA LEU A 698 -23.13 0.45 -17.78
C LEU A 698 -23.28 0.03 -19.26
N ALA A 699 -22.96 -1.23 -19.57
CA ALA A 699 -23.11 -1.83 -20.90
C ALA A 699 -24.16 -2.96 -20.93
N VAL A 700 -23.81 -4.16 -20.46
CA VAL A 700 -24.70 -5.33 -20.37
C VAL A 700 -24.76 -5.85 -18.94
N ALA A 701 -25.85 -6.52 -18.56
CA ALA A 701 -25.95 -7.19 -17.27
C ALA A 701 -25.64 -8.68 -17.44
N PHE A 702 -24.52 -9.16 -16.91
CA PHE A 702 -24.19 -10.58 -16.89
C PHE A 702 -25.02 -11.29 -15.83
N MET A 703 -25.75 -12.32 -16.24
CA MET A 703 -26.58 -13.21 -15.40
C MET A 703 -25.82 -14.47 -14.98
N ASN A 704 -24.81 -14.88 -15.76
CA ASN A 704 -23.82 -15.88 -15.38
C ASN A 704 -22.54 -15.65 -16.19
N LEU A 705 -21.39 -16.01 -15.62
CA LEU A 705 -20.09 -15.94 -16.28
C LEU A 705 -19.13 -16.91 -15.57
N SER A 706 -18.70 -17.97 -16.26
CA SER A 706 -17.85 -19.01 -15.66
C SER A 706 -16.92 -19.67 -16.68
N LEU A 707 -15.82 -20.21 -16.17
CA LEU A 707 -14.83 -20.99 -16.92
C LEU A 707 -14.64 -22.36 -16.27
N GLN A 708 -14.64 -23.43 -17.05
CA GLN A 708 -14.53 -24.80 -16.56
C GLN A 708 -13.55 -25.60 -17.44
N GLY A 709 -12.87 -26.62 -16.90
CA GLY A 709 -12.12 -27.56 -17.75
C GLY A 709 -13.06 -28.35 -18.66
N ALA A 710 -12.78 -28.45 -19.97
CA ALA A 710 -13.68 -29.08 -20.94
C ALA A 710 -13.94 -30.59 -20.68
N ASN A 711 -13.05 -31.25 -19.91
CA ASN A 711 -13.17 -32.67 -19.59
C ASN A 711 -14.19 -32.98 -18.48
N ASN A 712 -14.78 -31.97 -17.83
CA ASN A 712 -15.78 -32.16 -16.77
C ASN A 712 -17.22 -32.34 -17.31
N GLU A 713 -17.45 -32.30 -18.63
CA GLU A 713 -18.79 -32.42 -19.23
C GLU A 713 -19.53 -33.74 -18.92
N THR A 714 -18.81 -34.79 -18.51
CA THR A 714 -19.41 -36.09 -18.17
C THR A 714 -19.95 -36.19 -16.74
N LEU A 715 -19.68 -35.21 -15.85
CA LEU A 715 -20.08 -35.29 -14.44
C LEU A 715 -21.38 -34.56 -14.07
N THR A 716 -21.97 -33.76 -14.97
CA THR A 716 -23.17 -32.95 -14.67
C THR A 716 -24.44 -33.35 -15.42
N LYS A 717 -24.53 -34.58 -15.94
CA LYS A 717 -25.82 -35.18 -16.35
C LYS A 717 -26.28 -36.18 -15.29
N ASN A 718 -26.82 -35.66 -14.18
CA ASN A 718 -27.73 -36.35 -13.26
C ASN A 718 -28.61 -35.31 -12.57
#